data_AF-A0A3L7S6S4-F1
#
_entry.id   AF-A0A3L7S6S4-F1
#
_cell.length_a   1.000
_cell.length_b   1.000
_cell.length_c   1.000
_cell.angle_alpha   90.00
_cell.angle_beta   90.00
_cell.angle_gamma   90.00
#
_symmetry.space_group_name_H-M   'P 1'
#
loop_
_entity.id
_entity.type
_entity.pdbx_description
1 polymer ?
#
loop_
_entity_poly.entity_id
_entity_poly.type
_entity_poly.pdbx_seq_one_letter_code
_entity_poly.pdbx_strand_id
1 'polypeptide(L)'
;MKHKLLFVCFAIGLGSAGWLLADDAISAEAITIQPDFQVERVYSVPREQGSWVAICFDDQGRLYASDQGPRLFRLTLPRPGQTTEVLVEVVSDKWGYSQGMAFIHGALYVVQHGNHSEENYRPEVLLRLRDTDGDDKLDTADRLFEFPRVTGDAANWYEHSLHAVIPGPDGKSIYIVSGDRNGLPCEKGRTPKHWNRDSWDFAYEKQPHSGGWVMRADLDGENREYLCMGLRNSYDLAFNRDGDLFTFDSDLENDFGLPNYRPTAIRQILSGTDSGWGGRAGEMLWSWTPKWEEIQPPIKNIGPGSPTGIAFGYGTKFPARYQQALFACDWSYGRMFAVHLTPTGASYTAEAEPFLSAQGLPIADVAVSPNDAALYFLIGGRGTQCGLYRVTYTGQESTHLAQPIPWDQETTAAHQLRRRLESFHGAASPKTLGEVWPHLGHPDRAIRGAARAALEWQPVSEWKDQALSERDPRTALQALLALARSTDGETTIQSSLLVALDRFEFGKLSPDEQCWYLRILTISAMRHGKYPHEIAAKLVAQLEPAIPSTDRRVNEELVALVAALQSKTLIVPILDLLEQSRTQEEQILYLQALTGSSQTAPWTPELRERFLKLAFERVPFWKGGATARAVRDRSLHAVISMLTETERQKYAGRISLAQKPSKIIPQTNRSFVKKWTMNDFTSTLETGLAEPRNVDNGRKLFTATACIVCHSFQGEGGFGGPDLSSASGRYSSRDLLDNILNPNKVINEQYGLMIYSMKDGTTQFGRTVNRAGDTMMVATNPNDPGGSEIRFRMTDLESTTPSRVSFMPEGLLNTLTQEDVLDLLAYLKSR
;
A
#
# COMPACT_ATOMS: atom_id res chain seq x y z
N MET A 1 51.87 14.45 -72.72
CA MET A 1 52.29 14.23 -71.32
C MET A 1 51.09 13.81 -70.50
N LYS A 2 51.22 12.64 -69.85
CA LYS A 2 50.51 12.08 -68.68
C LYS A 2 48.98 11.87 -68.73
N HIS A 3 48.60 10.79 -68.06
CA HIS A 3 47.45 9.91 -68.29
C HIS A 3 46.36 10.02 -67.20
N LYS A 4 45.14 9.58 -67.57
CA LYS A 4 44.14 8.73 -66.86
C LYS A 4 43.89 8.93 -65.35
N LEU A 5 42.63 8.88 -64.89
CA LEU A 5 41.86 7.64 -64.60
C LEU A 5 40.40 7.95 -64.18
N LEU A 6 39.49 7.05 -64.57
CA LEU A 6 38.08 6.91 -64.16
C LEU A 6 37.92 6.60 -62.66
N PHE A 7 36.80 7.02 -62.06
CA PHE A 7 36.18 6.30 -60.94
C PHE A 7 34.69 6.06 -61.20
N VAL A 8 34.30 4.80 -61.06
CA VAL A 8 32.97 4.22 -61.26
C VAL A 8 32.15 4.45 -59.99
N CYS A 9 30.97 5.07 -60.12
CA CYS A 9 29.97 5.11 -59.04
C CYS A 9 29.01 3.93 -59.17
N PHE A 10 28.97 3.07 -58.14
CA PHE A 10 27.94 2.05 -57.98
C PHE A 10 26.63 2.72 -57.52
N ALA A 11 25.57 2.54 -58.30
CA ALA A 11 24.20 2.83 -57.89
C ALA A 11 23.67 1.64 -57.06
N ILE A 12 23.23 1.89 -55.83
CA ILE A 12 22.40 0.96 -55.05
C ILE A 12 21.14 1.72 -54.67
N GLY A 13 20.00 1.11 -55.01
CA GLY A 13 18.67 1.72 -55.00
C GLY A 13 18.24 2.22 -53.63
N LEU A 14 17.60 3.39 -53.65
CA LEU A 14 16.77 3.91 -52.58
C LEU A 14 15.52 3.01 -52.46
N GLY A 15 15.62 1.95 -51.66
CA GLY A 15 14.46 1.34 -51.05
C GLY A 15 13.95 2.28 -49.97
N SER A 16 12.76 2.83 -50.17
CA SER A 16 12.02 3.58 -49.16
C SER A 16 11.71 2.66 -47.97
N ALA A 17 12.58 2.68 -46.96
CA ALA A 17 12.26 2.20 -45.63
C ALA A 17 11.25 3.19 -45.03
N GLY A 18 9.96 2.87 -45.17
CA GLY A 18 8.92 3.51 -44.38
C GLY A 18 9.21 3.25 -42.91
N TRP A 19 9.54 4.29 -42.17
CA TRP A 19 9.57 4.27 -40.72
C TRP A 19 8.11 4.21 -40.23
N LEU A 20 7.56 3.00 -40.16
CA LEU A 20 6.39 2.72 -39.34
C LEU A 20 6.83 2.87 -37.88
N LEU A 21 6.13 3.73 -37.13
CA LEU A 21 6.21 3.78 -35.67
C LEU A 21 6.04 2.36 -35.15
N ALA A 22 6.92 1.87 -34.28
CA ALA A 22 6.83 0.50 -33.78
C ALA A 22 5.57 0.36 -32.89
N ASP A 23 4.49 -0.17 -33.46
CA ASP A 23 3.20 -0.52 -32.82
C ASP A 23 3.29 -1.84 -32.01
N ASP A 24 4.49 -2.25 -31.60
CA ASP A 24 4.73 -3.56 -31.03
C ASP A 24 4.88 -3.50 -29.51
N ALA A 25 4.25 -4.44 -28.80
CA ALA A 25 4.40 -4.58 -27.35
C ALA A 25 5.85 -4.90 -26.96
N ILE A 26 6.23 -4.70 -25.69
CA ILE A 26 7.60 -4.96 -25.25
C ILE A 26 8.06 -6.39 -25.57
N SER A 27 9.30 -6.56 -26.03
CA SER A 27 9.84 -7.89 -26.36
C SER A 27 9.96 -8.76 -25.11
N ALA A 28 9.76 -10.07 -25.23
CA ALA A 28 9.89 -10.99 -24.10
C ALA A 28 11.32 -11.02 -23.53
N GLU A 29 12.33 -10.81 -24.37
CA GLU A 29 13.75 -10.77 -24.00
C GLU A 29 14.11 -9.55 -23.14
N ALA A 30 13.25 -8.52 -23.11
CA ALA A 30 13.45 -7.36 -22.26
C ALA A 30 12.91 -7.58 -20.82
N ILE A 31 12.25 -8.73 -20.58
CA ILE A 31 11.64 -9.07 -19.29
C ILE A 31 12.63 -9.89 -18.47
N THR A 32 13.05 -9.31 -17.34
CA THR A 32 13.77 -10.03 -16.30
C THR A 32 12.78 -10.92 -15.57
N ILE A 33 13.14 -12.18 -15.36
CA ILE A 33 12.32 -13.17 -14.65
C ILE A 33 13.21 -14.05 -13.78
N GLN A 34 12.62 -14.68 -12.75
CA GLN A 34 13.28 -15.68 -11.93
C GLN A 34 13.98 -16.78 -12.77
N PRO A 35 15.13 -17.32 -12.30
CA PRO A 35 15.83 -18.40 -12.98
C PRO A 35 14.91 -19.57 -13.29
N ASP A 36 15.22 -20.29 -14.36
CA ASP A 36 14.46 -21.47 -14.81
C ASP A 36 13.02 -21.19 -15.24
N PHE A 37 12.64 -19.93 -15.41
CA PHE A 37 11.40 -19.52 -16.07
C PHE A 37 11.70 -18.85 -17.41
N GLN A 38 10.74 -18.92 -18.31
CA GLN A 38 10.78 -18.29 -19.62
C GLN A 38 9.49 -17.50 -19.84
N VAL A 39 9.64 -16.32 -20.45
CA VAL A 39 8.52 -15.51 -20.95
C VAL A 39 8.45 -15.62 -22.47
N GLU A 40 7.23 -15.73 -22.99
CA GLU A 40 6.91 -15.70 -24.42
C GLU A 40 5.86 -14.62 -24.67
N ARG A 41 6.09 -13.74 -25.65
CA ARG A 41 5.07 -12.80 -26.12
C ARG A 41 4.14 -13.54 -27.08
N VAL A 42 2.94 -13.86 -26.61
CA VAL A 42 1.94 -14.63 -27.35
C VAL A 42 1.22 -13.75 -28.37
N TYR A 43 0.90 -12.51 -28.00
CA TYR A 43 0.22 -11.57 -28.88
C TYR A 43 0.65 -10.14 -28.62
N SER A 44 0.90 -9.38 -29.69
CA SER A 44 1.06 -7.94 -29.67
C SER A 44 -0.26 -7.35 -30.14
N VAL A 45 -1.00 -6.68 -29.25
CA VAL A 45 -2.36 -6.25 -29.54
C VAL A 45 -2.31 -5.04 -30.49
N PRO A 46 -2.90 -5.13 -31.69
CA PRO A 46 -2.97 -3.99 -32.60
C PRO A 46 -3.74 -2.83 -31.97
N ARG A 47 -3.28 -1.59 -32.21
CA ARG A 47 -3.85 -0.37 -31.60
C ARG A 47 -5.34 -0.22 -31.86
N GLU A 48 -5.81 -0.66 -33.02
CA GLU A 48 -7.23 -0.65 -33.39
C GLU A 48 -8.08 -1.58 -32.52
N GLN A 49 -7.50 -2.62 -31.90
CA GLN A 49 -8.20 -3.51 -30.97
C GLN A 49 -8.29 -2.94 -29.55
N GLY A 50 -7.71 -1.76 -29.32
CA GLY A 50 -7.87 -0.98 -28.10
C GLY A 50 -6.79 -1.23 -27.06
N SER A 51 -7.15 -0.96 -25.80
CA SER A 51 -6.24 -1.11 -24.66
C SER A 51 -6.84 -2.08 -23.66
N TRP A 52 -6.43 -3.34 -23.72
CA TRP A 52 -7.03 -4.38 -22.90
C TRP A 52 -6.61 -4.24 -21.43
N VAL A 53 -7.51 -4.61 -20.51
CA VAL A 53 -7.29 -4.48 -19.06
C VAL A 53 -7.64 -5.69 -18.23
N ALA A 54 -8.44 -6.62 -18.75
CA ALA A 54 -8.87 -7.80 -18.01
C ALA A 54 -8.87 -9.04 -18.89
N ILE A 55 -8.52 -10.19 -18.33
CA ILE A 55 -8.54 -11.49 -18.99
C ILE A 55 -9.17 -12.57 -18.10
N CYS A 56 -9.81 -13.56 -18.71
CA CYS A 56 -10.18 -14.80 -18.02
C CYS A 56 -10.23 -15.96 -19.02
N PHE A 57 -10.08 -17.20 -18.52
CA PHE A 57 -10.24 -18.39 -19.34
C PHE A 57 -11.67 -18.93 -19.25
N ASP A 58 -12.17 -19.47 -20.36
CA ASP A 58 -13.43 -20.23 -20.38
C ASP A 58 -13.21 -21.72 -20.10
N ASP A 59 -14.32 -22.48 -20.05
CA ASP A 59 -14.32 -23.92 -19.76
C ASP A 59 -13.60 -24.75 -20.85
N GLN A 60 -13.35 -24.18 -22.04
CA GLN A 60 -12.59 -24.79 -23.14
C GLN A 60 -11.12 -24.32 -23.17
N GLY A 61 -10.73 -23.45 -22.22
CA GLY A 61 -9.42 -22.83 -22.09
C GLY A 61 -9.07 -21.87 -23.23
N ARG A 62 -10.07 -21.25 -23.85
CA ARG A 62 -9.91 -20.04 -24.66
C ARG A 62 -9.87 -18.83 -23.73
N LEU A 63 -9.21 -17.76 -24.17
CA LEU A 63 -9.05 -16.56 -23.35
C LEU A 63 -10.05 -15.49 -23.78
N TYR A 64 -10.79 -14.93 -22.83
CA TYR A 64 -11.55 -13.70 -23.04
C TYR A 64 -10.70 -12.51 -22.61
N ALA A 65 -10.80 -11.39 -23.33
CA ALA A 65 -10.14 -10.14 -22.99
C ALA A 65 -11.10 -8.95 -23.12
N SER A 66 -11.03 -7.99 -22.19
CA SER A 66 -11.80 -6.75 -22.25
C SER A 66 -10.93 -5.57 -22.61
N ASP A 67 -11.40 -4.76 -23.57
CA ASP A 67 -10.91 -3.41 -23.82
C ASP A 67 -11.31 -2.47 -22.65
N GLN A 68 -10.55 -1.40 -22.42
CA GLN A 68 -11.05 -0.23 -21.67
C GLN A 68 -12.19 0.46 -22.42
N GLY A 69 -12.26 0.25 -23.73
CA GLY A 69 -13.40 0.60 -24.58
C GLY A 69 -14.55 -0.41 -24.50
N PRO A 70 -15.53 -0.30 -25.42
CA PRO A 70 -16.78 -1.05 -25.33
C PRO A 70 -16.66 -2.52 -25.77
N ARG A 71 -15.48 -2.97 -26.21
CA ARG A 71 -15.30 -4.27 -26.86
C ARG A 71 -14.87 -5.38 -25.92
N LEU A 72 -15.36 -6.58 -26.21
CA LEU A 72 -14.89 -7.84 -25.66
C LEU A 72 -14.33 -8.71 -26.78
N PHE A 73 -13.29 -9.45 -26.48
CA PHE A 73 -12.61 -10.34 -27.41
C PHE A 73 -12.55 -11.77 -26.86
N ARG A 74 -12.50 -12.74 -27.75
CA ARG A 74 -12.16 -14.14 -27.46
C ARG A 74 -10.95 -14.53 -28.29
N LEU A 75 -10.01 -15.23 -27.67
CA LEU A 75 -8.76 -15.65 -28.26
C LEU A 75 -8.63 -17.17 -28.21
N THR A 76 -8.29 -17.76 -29.35
CA THR A 76 -7.77 -19.13 -29.42
C THR A 76 -6.25 -19.07 -29.45
N LEU A 77 -5.62 -19.54 -28.37
CA LEU A 77 -4.18 -19.40 -28.16
C LEU A 77 -3.41 -20.61 -28.73
N PRO A 78 -2.22 -20.40 -29.32
CA PRO A 78 -1.34 -21.49 -29.74
C PRO A 78 -0.80 -22.25 -28.53
N ARG A 79 -0.56 -23.55 -28.69
CA ARG A 79 0.13 -24.33 -27.65
C ARG A 79 1.58 -23.85 -27.48
N PRO A 80 2.22 -24.08 -26.32
CA PRO A 80 3.63 -23.76 -26.12
C PRO A 80 4.51 -24.29 -27.26
N GLY A 81 5.32 -23.42 -27.85
CA GLY A 81 6.23 -23.73 -28.96
C GLY A 81 5.59 -23.81 -30.35
N GLN A 82 4.29 -23.58 -30.50
CA GLN A 82 3.65 -23.45 -31.82
C GLN A 82 3.69 -22.00 -32.32
N THR A 83 3.96 -21.81 -33.60
CA THR A 83 4.00 -20.49 -34.26
C THR A 83 2.70 -20.15 -34.99
N THR A 84 1.62 -20.91 -34.75
CA THR A 84 0.31 -20.63 -35.35
C THR A 84 -0.22 -19.29 -34.84
N GLU A 85 -0.85 -18.53 -35.74
CA GLU A 85 -1.40 -17.22 -35.43
C GLU A 85 -2.49 -17.30 -34.35
N VAL A 86 -2.49 -16.32 -33.45
CA VAL A 86 -3.55 -16.16 -32.45
C VAL A 86 -4.82 -15.73 -33.16
N LEU A 87 -5.88 -16.53 -33.04
CA LEU A 87 -7.19 -16.15 -33.59
C LEU A 87 -7.89 -15.25 -32.58
N VAL A 88 -8.21 -14.03 -33.00
CA VAL A 88 -8.92 -13.04 -32.18
C VAL A 88 -10.29 -12.77 -32.78
N GLU A 89 -11.34 -12.98 -31.99
CA GLU A 89 -12.74 -12.78 -32.37
C GLU A 89 -13.33 -11.66 -31.52
N VAL A 90 -14.09 -10.74 -32.14
CA VAL A 90 -14.88 -9.76 -31.39
C VAL A 90 -16.13 -10.45 -30.87
N VAL A 91 -16.27 -10.53 -29.55
CA VAL A 91 -17.43 -11.11 -28.87
C VAL A 91 -18.56 -10.09 -28.78
N SER A 92 -18.22 -8.83 -28.51
CA SER A 92 -19.18 -7.74 -28.36
C SER A 92 -18.50 -6.40 -28.62
N ASP A 93 -19.27 -5.42 -29.08
CA ASP A 93 -18.87 -4.02 -29.26
C ASP A 93 -19.57 -3.07 -28.26
N LYS A 94 -20.24 -3.63 -27.24
CA LYS A 94 -21.01 -2.88 -26.23
C LYS A 94 -20.92 -3.42 -24.81
N TRP A 95 -20.52 -4.68 -24.63
CA TRP A 95 -20.44 -5.34 -23.32
C TRP A 95 -19.04 -5.31 -22.68
N GLY A 96 -18.10 -4.56 -23.25
CA GLY A 96 -16.80 -4.27 -22.65
C GLY A 96 -16.88 -3.23 -21.53
N TYR A 97 -15.87 -2.37 -21.44
CA TYR A 97 -15.58 -1.52 -20.28
C TYR A 97 -15.39 -2.34 -19.00
N SER A 98 -15.00 -3.61 -19.13
CA SER A 98 -14.88 -4.50 -18.00
C SER A 98 -13.47 -4.41 -17.42
N GLN A 99 -13.37 -4.04 -16.14
CA GLN A 99 -12.09 -4.09 -15.42
C GLN A 99 -11.80 -5.48 -14.82
N GLY A 100 -12.80 -6.36 -14.79
CA GLY A 100 -12.63 -7.74 -14.35
C GLY A 100 -13.75 -8.64 -14.87
N MET A 101 -13.44 -9.91 -15.03
CA MET A 101 -14.35 -10.89 -15.63
C MET A 101 -14.08 -12.28 -15.08
N ALA A 102 -15.12 -13.11 -15.04
CA ALA A 102 -14.98 -14.53 -14.72
C ALA A 102 -15.92 -15.38 -15.58
N PHE A 103 -15.41 -16.47 -16.14
CA PHE A 103 -16.23 -17.47 -16.80
C PHE A 103 -16.64 -18.53 -15.78
N ILE A 104 -17.95 -18.74 -15.60
CA ILE A 104 -18.52 -19.60 -14.55
C ILE A 104 -19.70 -20.37 -15.15
N HIS A 105 -19.58 -21.71 -15.20
CA HIS A 105 -20.63 -22.63 -15.66
C HIS A 105 -21.23 -22.24 -17.03
N GLY A 106 -20.39 -22.08 -18.05
CA GLY A 106 -20.85 -21.71 -19.40
C GLY A 106 -21.26 -20.24 -19.60
N ALA A 107 -21.10 -19.38 -18.59
CA ALA A 107 -21.48 -17.97 -18.67
C ALA A 107 -20.31 -17.05 -18.33
N LEU A 108 -20.19 -15.92 -19.04
CA LEU A 108 -19.20 -14.89 -18.75
C LEU A 108 -19.83 -13.80 -17.87
N TYR A 109 -19.31 -13.63 -16.67
CA TYR A 109 -19.66 -12.54 -15.77
C TYR A 109 -18.69 -11.39 -15.99
N VAL A 110 -19.22 -10.18 -16.16
CA VAL A 110 -18.43 -8.97 -16.39
C VAL A 110 -18.88 -7.86 -15.45
N VAL A 111 -17.93 -7.21 -14.79
CA VAL A 111 -18.17 -5.97 -14.04
C VAL A 111 -17.93 -4.78 -14.98
N GLN A 112 -19.00 -4.34 -15.63
CA GLN A 112 -18.95 -3.27 -16.61
C GLN A 112 -18.92 -1.92 -15.91
N HIS A 113 -17.86 -1.15 -16.17
CA HIS A 113 -17.71 0.21 -15.69
C HIS A 113 -18.76 1.15 -16.26
N GLY A 114 -19.15 2.11 -15.42
CA GLY A 114 -20.06 3.18 -15.79
C GLY A 114 -19.40 4.29 -16.60
N ASN A 115 -20.18 5.32 -16.89
CA ASN A 115 -19.71 6.65 -17.23
C ASN A 115 -20.38 7.59 -16.24
N HIS A 116 -19.59 8.32 -15.47
CA HIS A 116 -20.12 9.11 -14.38
C HIS A 116 -20.31 10.60 -14.74
N SER A 117 -20.05 10.98 -16.01
CA SER A 117 -20.30 12.35 -16.47
C SER A 117 -21.80 12.65 -16.49
N GLU A 118 -22.16 13.89 -16.17
CA GLU A 118 -23.56 14.31 -16.14
C GLU A 118 -24.22 14.20 -17.52
N GLU A 119 -23.46 14.43 -18.60
CA GLU A 119 -23.98 14.45 -19.97
C GLU A 119 -24.16 13.04 -20.58
N ASN A 120 -23.37 12.05 -20.14
CA ASN A 120 -23.32 10.72 -20.76
C ASN A 120 -23.37 9.59 -19.71
N TYR A 121 -24.19 9.78 -18.66
CA TYR A 121 -24.25 8.84 -17.56
C TYR A 121 -24.58 7.41 -18.01
N ARG A 122 -23.73 6.46 -17.63
CA ARG A 122 -23.96 5.01 -17.72
C ARG A 122 -23.71 4.43 -16.33
N PRO A 123 -24.61 3.60 -15.79
CA PRO A 123 -24.37 3.00 -14.49
C PRO A 123 -23.30 1.90 -14.55
N GLU A 124 -22.66 1.67 -13.41
CA GLU A 124 -21.83 0.49 -13.17
C GLU A 124 -22.73 -0.74 -12.99
N VAL A 125 -22.44 -1.86 -13.66
CA VAL A 125 -23.34 -3.03 -13.67
C VAL A 125 -22.59 -4.36 -13.64
N LEU A 126 -23.22 -5.36 -13.05
CA LEU A 126 -22.86 -6.76 -13.21
C LEU A 126 -23.70 -7.34 -14.36
N LEU A 127 -23.04 -7.79 -15.43
CA LEU A 127 -23.69 -8.51 -16.51
C LEU A 127 -23.32 -9.99 -16.47
N ARG A 128 -24.27 -10.84 -16.87
CA ARG A 128 -24.04 -12.26 -17.16
C ARG A 128 -24.34 -12.54 -18.62
N LEU A 129 -23.30 -12.87 -19.38
CA LEU A 129 -23.38 -13.18 -20.79
C LEU A 129 -23.48 -14.68 -21.00
N ARG A 130 -24.37 -15.12 -21.89
CA ARG A 130 -24.67 -16.54 -22.13
C ARG A 130 -24.78 -16.82 -23.62
N ASP A 131 -24.47 -18.07 -23.97
CA ASP A 131 -24.89 -18.70 -25.22
C ASP A 131 -26.23 -19.39 -24.96
N THR A 132 -27.30 -18.94 -25.62
CA THR A 132 -28.66 -19.45 -25.40
C THR A 132 -29.16 -20.37 -26.50
N ASP A 133 -28.47 -20.42 -27.65
CA ASP A 133 -28.82 -21.27 -28.79
C ASP A 133 -27.84 -22.43 -29.05
N GLY A 134 -26.73 -22.47 -28.31
CA GLY A 134 -25.72 -23.54 -28.34
C GLY A 134 -24.76 -23.44 -29.52
N ASP A 135 -24.63 -22.27 -30.15
CA ASP A 135 -23.73 -22.04 -31.28
C ASP A 135 -22.29 -21.67 -30.89
N ASP A 136 -21.99 -21.72 -29.58
CA ASP A 136 -20.70 -21.35 -28.98
C ASP A 136 -20.37 -19.86 -29.16
N LYS A 137 -21.40 -19.01 -29.23
CA LYS A 137 -21.28 -17.55 -29.14
C LYS A 137 -22.18 -17.00 -28.03
N LEU A 138 -21.64 -16.03 -27.29
CA LEU A 138 -22.42 -15.32 -26.28
C LEU A 138 -23.38 -14.34 -26.98
N ASP A 139 -24.68 -14.56 -26.83
CA ASP A 139 -25.75 -13.89 -27.59
C ASP A 139 -26.64 -12.98 -26.71
N THR A 140 -26.61 -13.17 -25.40
CA THR A 140 -27.42 -12.45 -24.42
C THR A 140 -26.55 -11.88 -23.31
N ALA A 141 -27.00 -10.79 -22.69
CA ALA A 141 -26.38 -10.19 -21.51
C ALA A 141 -27.47 -9.79 -20.51
N ASP A 142 -27.66 -10.61 -19.47
CA ASP A 142 -28.56 -10.28 -18.37
C ASP A 142 -27.89 -9.23 -17.48
N ARG A 143 -28.57 -8.12 -17.20
CA ARG A 143 -28.15 -7.21 -16.14
C ARG A 143 -28.62 -7.77 -14.80
N LEU A 144 -27.69 -8.34 -14.03
CA LEU A 144 -28.01 -8.94 -12.73
C LEU A 144 -28.13 -7.88 -11.64
N PHE A 145 -27.25 -6.88 -11.67
CA PHE A 145 -27.23 -5.83 -10.67
C PHE A 145 -26.71 -4.50 -11.23
N GLU A 146 -27.28 -3.41 -10.73
CA GLU A 146 -26.84 -2.05 -10.99
C GLU A 146 -26.30 -1.47 -9.68
N PHE A 147 -25.05 -1.01 -9.70
CA PHE A 147 -24.38 -0.55 -8.50
C PHE A 147 -24.72 0.92 -8.20
N PRO A 148 -24.92 1.29 -6.93
CA PRO A 148 -25.27 2.66 -6.58
C PRO A 148 -24.14 3.65 -6.92
N ARG A 149 -24.53 4.76 -7.56
CA ARG A 149 -23.63 5.88 -7.87
C ARG A 149 -23.25 6.66 -6.61
N VAL A 150 -21.99 7.05 -6.49
CA VAL A 150 -21.55 8.13 -5.57
C VAL A 150 -21.89 9.51 -6.13
N THR A 151 -22.22 10.46 -5.27
CA THR A 151 -22.53 11.85 -5.63
C THR A 151 -21.38 12.80 -5.25
N GLY A 152 -21.38 14.03 -5.78
CA GLY A 152 -20.37 15.06 -5.45
C GLY A 152 -19.07 14.90 -6.23
N ASP A 153 -17.95 15.45 -5.71
CA ASP A 153 -16.65 15.42 -6.40
C ASP A 153 -16.15 14.00 -6.70
N ALA A 154 -16.54 13.02 -5.87
CA ALA A 154 -16.25 11.61 -6.08
C ALA A 154 -16.94 11.02 -7.33
N ALA A 155 -18.03 11.65 -7.80
CA ALA A 155 -18.75 11.22 -9.01
C ALA A 155 -18.00 11.54 -10.31
N ASN A 156 -16.99 12.43 -10.28
CA ASN A 156 -16.30 12.84 -11.50
C ASN A 156 -15.01 12.03 -11.77
N TRP A 157 -14.66 11.10 -10.88
CA TRP A 157 -13.52 10.20 -11.04
C TRP A 157 -14.01 8.81 -11.45
N TYR A 158 -13.49 8.30 -12.57
CA TYR A 158 -13.85 6.99 -13.16
C TYR A 158 -12.87 5.86 -12.77
N GLU A 159 -11.82 6.19 -12.02
CA GLU A 159 -10.83 5.24 -11.51
C GLU A 159 -11.14 4.95 -10.03
N HIS A 160 -10.94 3.71 -9.59
CA HIS A 160 -11.26 3.19 -8.24
C HIS A 160 -12.75 2.80 -8.00
N SER A 161 -13.45 2.30 -9.03
CA SER A 161 -14.82 1.77 -8.94
C SER A 161 -14.85 0.23 -8.94
N LEU A 162 -15.73 -0.46 -9.68
CA LEU A 162 -15.81 -1.94 -9.68
C LEU A 162 -14.60 -2.57 -10.38
N HIS A 163 -13.80 -3.39 -9.71
CA HIS A 163 -12.61 -3.94 -10.38
C HIS A 163 -12.74 -5.39 -10.79
N ALA A 164 -13.07 -6.30 -9.88
CA ALA A 164 -13.09 -7.73 -10.20
C ALA A 164 -14.37 -8.45 -9.78
N VAL A 165 -14.67 -9.53 -10.50
CA VAL A 165 -15.64 -10.56 -10.14
C VAL A 165 -14.96 -11.92 -10.24
N ILE A 166 -15.02 -12.73 -9.17
CA ILE A 166 -14.43 -14.07 -9.13
C ILE A 166 -15.45 -15.10 -8.62
N PRO A 167 -15.32 -16.39 -9.01
CA PRO A 167 -16.14 -17.45 -8.42
C PRO A 167 -15.77 -17.69 -6.95
N GLY A 168 -16.78 -17.95 -6.14
CA GLY A 168 -16.60 -18.47 -4.78
C GLY A 168 -16.16 -19.94 -4.79
N PRO A 169 -15.47 -20.40 -3.72
CA PRO A 169 -15.01 -21.79 -3.63
C PRO A 169 -16.15 -22.81 -3.51
N ASP A 170 -17.38 -22.36 -3.24
CA ASP A 170 -18.59 -23.19 -3.21
C ASP A 170 -19.15 -23.49 -4.62
N GLY A 171 -18.63 -22.84 -5.66
CA GLY A 171 -19.11 -22.94 -7.04
C GLY A 171 -20.53 -22.40 -7.26
N LYS A 172 -21.11 -21.71 -6.27
CA LYS A 172 -22.50 -21.23 -6.25
C LYS A 172 -22.61 -19.74 -5.96
N SER A 173 -21.49 -19.08 -5.68
CA SER A 173 -21.43 -17.67 -5.38
C SER A 173 -20.39 -16.96 -6.24
N ILE A 174 -20.56 -15.65 -6.35
CA ILE A 174 -19.58 -14.72 -6.91
C ILE A 174 -19.14 -13.74 -5.83
N TYR A 175 -17.90 -13.30 -5.94
CA TYR A 175 -17.31 -12.27 -5.09
C TYR A 175 -16.88 -11.10 -5.94
N ILE A 176 -17.21 -9.89 -5.49
CA ILE A 176 -16.96 -8.65 -6.24
C ILE A 176 -16.20 -7.69 -5.34
N VAL A 177 -15.16 -7.06 -5.87
CA VAL A 177 -14.43 -5.99 -5.20
C VAL A 177 -14.68 -4.66 -5.90
N SER A 178 -14.83 -3.63 -5.08
CA SER A 178 -14.89 -2.25 -5.53
C SER A 178 -13.91 -1.39 -4.73
N GLY A 179 -13.31 -0.43 -5.42
CA GLY A 179 -12.66 0.70 -4.79
C GLY A 179 -13.65 1.69 -4.15
N ASP A 180 -13.13 2.86 -3.79
CA ASP A 180 -13.80 3.90 -3.01
C ASP A 180 -14.77 4.80 -3.79
N ARG A 181 -14.97 4.53 -5.09
CA ARG A 181 -15.85 5.33 -5.98
C ARG A 181 -17.16 4.64 -6.34
N ASN A 182 -17.61 3.70 -5.52
CA ASN A 182 -18.98 3.18 -5.58
C ASN A 182 -19.70 3.31 -4.24
N GLY A 183 -21.02 3.42 -4.32
CA GLY A 183 -21.87 3.36 -3.13
C GLY A 183 -21.88 1.96 -2.53
N LEU A 184 -22.50 1.84 -1.36
CA LEU A 184 -22.65 0.56 -0.67
C LEU A 184 -23.48 -0.41 -1.54
N PRO A 185 -23.05 -1.67 -1.76
CA PRO A 185 -23.69 -2.55 -2.73
C PRO A 185 -25.03 -3.12 -2.24
N CYS A 186 -25.25 -3.13 -0.92
CA CYS A 186 -26.48 -3.61 -0.28
C CYS A 186 -26.51 -3.20 1.19
N GLU A 187 -27.69 -3.25 1.81
CA GLU A 187 -27.86 -2.93 3.24
C GLU A 187 -27.30 -4.01 4.19
N LYS A 188 -27.29 -5.27 3.74
CA LYS A 188 -26.81 -6.41 4.49
C LYS A 188 -25.29 -6.51 4.38
N GLY A 189 -24.62 -6.63 5.51
CA GLY A 189 -23.19 -6.88 5.52
C GLY A 189 -22.67 -7.27 6.88
N ARG A 190 -21.37 -7.55 6.92
CA ARG A 190 -20.71 -8.12 8.09
C ARG A 190 -19.90 -7.11 8.89
N THR A 191 -19.51 -5.98 8.30
CA THR A 191 -18.82 -4.90 9.00
C THR A 191 -19.82 -4.06 9.78
N PRO A 192 -19.66 -3.91 11.12
CA PRO A 192 -20.50 -3.03 11.93
C PRO A 192 -20.54 -1.61 11.37
N LYS A 193 -21.72 -0.98 11.39
CA LYS A 193 -22.00 0.35 10.77
C LYS A 193 -21.46 1.52 11.62
N HIS A 194 -20.22 1.42 12.08
CA HIS A 194 -19.53 2.41 12.92
C HIS A 194 -18.57 3.28 12.10
N TRP A 195 -19.04 3.79 10.95
CA TRP A 195 -18.22 4.36 9.87
C TRP A 195 -17.77 5.83 10.05
N ASN A 196 -18.10 6.47 11.18
CA ASN A 196 -17.74 7.87 11.41
C ASN A 196 -16.23 8.11 11.41
N ARG A 197 -15.83 9.35 11.14
CA ARG A 197 -14.47 9.83 11.32
C ARG A 197 -14.20 10.10 12.81
N ASP A 198 -13.21 9.43 13.40
CA ASP A 198 -12.66 9.66 14.75
C ASP A 198 -11.15 9.93 14.66
N SER A 199 -10.78 11.20 14.78
CA SER A 199 -9.41 11.69 14.79
C SER A 199 -9.12 12.52 16.04
N TRP A 200 -7.84 12.76 16.31
CA TRP A 200 -7.35 13.49 17.49
C TRP A 200 -7.61 15.00 17.40
N ASP A 201 -7.99 15.53 16.24
CA ASP A 201 -8.45 16.93 16.09
C ASP A 201 -9.87 17.19 16.65
N PHE A 202 -10.54 16.14 17.12
CA PHE A 202 -11.91 16.21 17.63
C PHE A 202 -12.93 16.76 16.61
N ALA A 203 -12.65 16.62 15.31
CA ALA A 203 -13.53 17.02 14.22
C ALA A 203 -14.44 15.86 13.80
N TYR A 204 -15.66 15.81 14.36
CA TYR A 204 -16.66 14.81 14.02
C TYR A 204 -17.26 15.05 12.65
N GLU A 205 -17.21 14.01 11.81
CA GLU A 205 -17.88 13.98 10.52
C GLU A 205 -18.59 12.64 10.35
N LYS A 206 -19.90 12.73 10.12
CA LYS A 206 -20.75 11.56 9.87
C LYS A 206 -20.58 11.14 8.42
N GLN A 207 -20.23 9.87 8.21
CA GLN A 207 -20.00 9.31 6.88
C GLN A 207 -21.04 8.23 6.56
N PRO A 208 -21.61 8.24 5.34
CA PRO A 208 -22.64 7.28 4.96
C PRO A 208 -22.08 5.88 4.63
N HIS A 209 -20.79 5.72 4.33
CA HIS A 209 -20.10 4.43 4.19
C HIS A 209 -18.57 4.55 4.28
N SER A 210 -17.90 3.46 4.69
CA SER A 210 -16.42 3.39 4.85
C SER A 210 -15.74 2.86 3.57
N GLY A 211 -15.49 3.73 2.59
CA GLY A 211 -14.63 3.41 1.43
C GLY A 211 -15.06 2.23 0.56
N GLY A 212 -14.08 1.60 -0.10
CA GLY A 212 -14.23 0.42 -0.93
C GLY A 212 -14.46 -0.87 -0.13
N TRP A 213 -15.00 -1.87 -0.80
CA TRP A 213 -15.62 -3.03 -0.16
C TRP A 213 -15.44 -4.30 -0.99
N VAL A 214 -15.62 -5.44 -0.33
CA VAL A 214 -15.78 -6.75 -0.98
C VAL A 214 -17.17 -7.27 -0.64
N MET A 215 -17.90 -7.79 -1.63
CA MET A 215 -19.20 -8.42 -1.45
C MET A 215 -19.23 -9.85 -1.99
N ARG A 216 -20.19 -10.62 -1.48
CA ARG A 216 -20.64 -11.91 -2.02
C ARG A 216 -22.06 -11.76 -2.57
N ALA A 217 -22.37 -12.44 -3.66
CA ALA A 217 -23.73 -12.70 -4.14
C ALA A 217 -23.86 -14.14 -4.63
N ASP A 218 -25.08 -14.63 -4.81
CA ASP A 218 -25.30 -15.88 -5.55
C ASP A 218 -25.11 -15.64 -7.06
N LEU A 219 -25.02 -16.71 -7.88
CA LEU A 219 -24.75 -16.60 -9.32
C LEU A 219 -25.81 -15.81 -10.13
N ASP A 220 -26.99 -15.60 -9.58
CA ASP A 220 -28.05 -14.75 -10.17
C ASP A 220 -27.97 -13.28 -9.71
N GLY A 221 -27.01 -12.93 -8.86
CA GLY A 221 -26.86 -11.57 -8.30
C GLY A 221 -27.71 -11.29 -7.07
N GLU A 222 -28.46 -12.28 -6.58
CA GLU A 222 -29.27 -12.19 -5.36
C GLU A 222 -28.45 -12.48 -4.09
N ASN A 223 -29.10 -12.34 -2.92
CA ASN A 223 -28.51 -12.62 -1.60
C ASN A 223 -27.18 -11.89 -1.34
N ARG A 224 -27.11 -10.64 -1.79
CA ARG A 224 -25.94 -9.76 -1.66
C ARG A 224 -25.60 -9.51 -0.19
N GLU A 225 -24.31 -9.58 0.12
CA GLU A 225 -23.77 -9.25 1.44
C GLU A 225 -22.34 -8.69 1.30
N TYR A 226 -22.07 -7.50 1.86
CA TYR A 226 -20.69 -7.00 1.96
C TYR A 226 -19.94 -7.65 3.14
N LEU A 227 -18.70 -8.07 2.90
CA LEU A 227 -17.89 -8.85 3.85
C LEU A 227 -16.96 -7.98 4.68
N CYS A 228 -16.31 -7.02 4.02
CA CYS A 228 -15.39 -6.06 4.60
C CYS A 228 -15.56 -4.70 3.94
N MET A 229 -14.94 -3.68 4.55
CA MET A 229 -14.93 -2.30 4.06
C MET A 229 -13.55 -1.66 4.26
N GLY A 230 -13.44 -0.38 3.92
CA GLY A 230 -12.25 0.43 4.15
C GLY A 230 -11.06 0.10 3.27
N LEU A 231 -11.30 -0.48 2.09
CA LEU A 231 -10.32 -0.57 0.99
C LEU A 231 -10.39 0.73 0.16
N ARG A 232 -9.39 1.01 -0.67
CA ARG A 232 -9.43 2.17 -1.58
C ARG A 232 -9.52 1.79 -3.03
N ASN A 233 -8.57 1.00 -3.49
CA ASN A 233 -8.38 0.70 -4.90
C ASN A 233 -7.73 -0.68 -4.99
N SER A 234 -8.51 -1.64 -4.49
CA SER A 234 -8.26 -3.07 -4.60
C SER A 234 -8.73 -3.53 -5.96
N TYR A 235 -7.79 -3.97 -6.79
CA TYR A 235 -8.07 -4.25 -8.19
C TYR A 235 -8.60 -5.67 -8.42
N ASP A 236 -8.18 -6.65 -7.61
CA ASP A 236 -8.53 -8.04 -7.87
C ASP A 236 -8.56 -8.88 -6.58
N LEU A 237 -9.13 -10.08 -6.69
CA LEU A 237 -9.37 -11.01 -5.60
C LEU A 237 -8.86 -12.41 -5.93
N ALA A 238 -8.32 -13.11 -4.93
CA ALA A 238 -7.99 -14.52 -5.10
C ALA A 238 -8.24 -15.33 -3.82
N PHE A 239 -8.87 -16.49 -3.98
CA PHE A 239 -9.01 -17.48 -2.91
C PHE A 239 -7.81 -18.41 -2.87
N ASN A 240 -7.30 -18.66 -1.67
CA ASN A 240 -6.40 -19.79 -1.45
C ASN A 240 -7.18 -21.12 -1.30
N ARG A 241 -6.46 -22.24 -1.20
CA ARG A 241 -7.05 -23.58 -1.03
C ARG A 241 -7.83 -23.77 0.28
N ASP A 242 -7.56 -22.96 1.30
CA ASP A 242 -8.25 -23.00 2.59
C ASP A 242 -9.54 -22.14 2.58
N GLY A 243 -9.87 -21.54 1.44
CA GLY A 243 -11.04 -20.68 1.26
C GLY A 243 -10.89 -19.33 1.97
N ASP A 244 -9.66 -18.88 2.22
CA ASP A 244 -9.37 -17.50 2.63
C ASP A 244 -9.16 -16.62 1.40
N LEU A 245 -9.63 -15.38 1.48
CA LEU A 245 -9.66 -14.43 0.39
C LEU A 245 -8.57 -13.36 0.56
N PHE A 246 -7.93 -12.97 -0.54
CA PHE A 246 -6.86 -11.97 -0.55
C PHE A 246 -7.11 -10.92 -1.63
N THR A 247 -6.54 -9.72 -1.43
CA THR A 247 -6.48 -8.63 -2.41
C THR A 247 -5.10 -7.98 -2.39
N PHE A 248 -4.77 -7.24 -3.46
CA PHE A 248 -3.67 -6.28 -3.49
C PHE A 248 -4.25 -4.87 -3.61
N ASP A 249 -4.06 -4.06 -2.57
CA ASP A 249 -4.74 -2.78 -2.40
C ASP A 249 -3.74 -1.62 -2.43
N SER A 250 -4.15 -0.50 -3.01
CA SER A 250 -3.43 0.78 -2.98
C SER A 250 -4.24 1.77 -2.17
N ASP A 251 -3.60 2.55 -1.29
CA ASP A 251 -4.20 3.50 -0.35
C ASP A 251 -3.60 4.92 -0.53
N LEU A 252 -2.52 5.22 0.20
CA LEU A 252 -1.79 6.51 0.23
C LEU A 252 -0.35 6.32 -0.25
N GLU A 253 -0.17 5.44 -1.23
CA GLU A 253 1.15 5.02 -1.71
C GLU A 253 1.95 6.17 -2.35
N ASN A 254 1.25 7.23 -2.74
CA ASN A 254 1.83 8.43 -3.30
C ASN A 254 2.26 9.46 -2.25
N ASP A 255 1.95 9.28 -0.96
CA ASP A 255 2.16 10.26 0.13
C ASP A 255 3.32 9.89 1.07
N PHE A 256 4.34 9.20 0.55
CA PHE A 256 5.52 8.85 1.35
C PHE A 256 6.24 10.07 1.94
N GLY A 257 6.97 9.89 3.04
CA GLY A 257 7.52 11.02 3.81
C GLY A 257 6.49 11.69 4.71
N LEU A 258 5.24 11.24 4.68
CA LEU A 258 4.20 11.71 5.58
C LEU A 258 3.78 10.61 6.57
N PRO A 259 3.26 11.00 7.74
CA PRO A 259 2.94 10.05 8.80
C PRO A 259 1.75 9.15 8.51
N ASN A 260 0.94 9.55 7.54
CA ASN A 260 -0.17 8.79 6.99
C ASN A 260 0.24 7.92 5.79
N TYR A 261 1.51 7.89 5.37
CA TYR A 261 1.95 7.08 4.25
C TYR A 261 1.53 5.61 4.41
N ARG A 262 0.86 5.09 3.39
CA ARG A 262 0.51 3.67 3.31
C ARG A 262 1.03 3.11 1.99
N PRO A 263 1.99 2.18 2.00
CA PRO A 263 2.41 1.51 0.78
C PRO A 263 1.27 0.67 0.21
N THR A 264 1.37 0.28 -1.05
CA THR A 264 0.53 -0.79 -1.59
C THR A 264 0.79 -2.06 -0.79
N ALA A 265 -0.24 -2.87 -0.60
CA ALA A 265 -0.14 -3.98 0.34
C ALA A 265 -1.04 -5.15 0.00
N ILE A 266 -0.52 -6.36 0.24
CA ILE A 266 -1.30 -7.59 0.23
C ILE A 266 -2.12 -7.63 1.51
N ARG A 267 -3.44 -7.82 1.35
CA ARG A 267 -4.40 -7.89 2.45
C ARG A 267 -5.14 -9.23 2.39
N GLN A 268 -5.35 -9.83 3.56
CA GLN A 268 -6.37 -10.86 3.70
C GLN A 268 -7.72 -10.17 3.90
N ILE A 269 -8.75 -10.60 3.18
CA ILE A 269 -10.13 -10.16 3.40
C ILE A 269 -10.73 -10.99 4.51
N LEU A 270 -11.01 -10.35 5.65
CA LEU A 270 -11.65 -10.97 6.81
C LEU A 270 -13.08 -10.48 6.94
N SER A 271 -13.92 -11.29 7.57
CA SER A 271 -15.31 -10.91 7.79
C SER A 271 -15.39 -9.80 8.84
N GLY A 272 -16.19 -8.77 8.56
CA GLY A 272 -16.53 -7.73 9.51
C GLY A 272 -15.43 -6.69 9.76
N THR A 273 -14.37 -6.70 8.93
CA THR A 273 -13.25 -5.79 9.09
C THR A 273 -13.41 -4.50 8.29
N ASP A 274 -12.65 -3.50 8.73
CA ASP A 274 -12.43 -2.22 8.05
C ASP A 274 -10.91 -2.07 7.84
N SER A 275 -10.45 -1.84 6.61
CA SER A 275 -9.02 -1.66 6.28
C SER A 275 -8.52 -0.22 6.48
N GLY A 276 -9.40 0.70 6.84
CA GLY A 276 -9.11 2.06 7.29
C GLY A 276 -9.18 3.14 6.22
N TRP A 277 -9.52 2.82 4.96
CA TRP A 277 -9.79 3.81 3.92
C TRP A 277 -11.24 4.33 3.96
N GLY A 278 -11.51 5.55 3.46
CA GLY A 278 -12.87 6.10 3.32
C GLY A 278 -13.59 6.49 4.62
N GLY A 279 -13.22 5.88 5.75
CA GLY A 279 -13.37 6.46 7.06
C GLY A 279 -12.15 7.30 7.48
N ARG A 280 -10.93 6.95 7.03
CA ARG A 280 -9.69 7.39 7.71
C ARG A 280 -8.34 7.38 6.95
N ALA A 281 -8.20 7.95 5.74
CA ALA A 281 -6.85 8.12 5.16
C ALA A 281 -6.66 9.35 4.28
N GLY A 282 -7.52 9.58 3.30
CA GLY A 282 -7.31 10.59 2.25
C GLY A 282 -7.14 12.03 2.76
N GLU A 283 -7.89 12.42 3.78
CA GLU A 283 -7.78 13.74 4.44
C GLU A 283 -7.09 13.67 5.80
N MET A 284 -6.77 12.46 6.23
CA MET A 284 -6.10 12.26 7.50
C MET A 284 -4.65 12.55 7.32
N LEU A 285 -4.27 13.75 7.73
CA LEU A 285 -2.87 14.06 7.92
C LEU A 285 -2.18 13.08 8.91
N TRP A 286 -2.92 12.23 9.67
CA TRP A 286 -2.39 11.51 10.85
C TRP A 286 -3.18 10.32 11.43
N SER A 287 -3.97 9.59 10.67
CA SER A 287 -4.97 8.71 11.33
C SER A 287 -5.16 7.38 10.66
N TRP A 288 -4.03 6.78 10.31
CA TRP A 288 -3.96 5.34 10.21
C TRP A 288 -2.72 4.83 10.85
N THR A 289 -2.87 3.72 11.55
CA THR A 289 -1.77 3.10 12.24
C THR A 289 -2.17 1.67 12.54
N PRO A 290 -1.28 0.69 12.33
CA PRO A 290 -1.56 -0.70 12.64
C PRO A 290 -1.83 -0.94 14.13
N LYS A 291 -1.59 0.05 15.02
CA LYS A 291 -1.87 -0.01 16.46
C LYS A 291 -3.37 0.13 16.82
N TRP A 292 -4.21 0.63 15.91
CA TRP A 292 -5.65 0.76 16.16
C TRP A 292 -6.38 -0.54 15.86
N GLU A 293 -6.98 -1.13 16.88
CA GLU A 293 -7.50 -2.50 16.83
C GLU A 293 -8.71 -2.69 15.93
N GLU A 294 -9.50 -1.64 15.73
CA GLU A 294 -10.63 -1.59 14.83
C GLU A 294 -10.26 -1.59 13.34
N ILE A 295 -8.98 -1.35 13.00
CA ILE A 295 -8.51 -1.31 11.61
C ILE A 295 -7.65 -2.53 11.29
N GLN A 296 -8.04 -3.32 10.29
CA GLN A 296 -7.26 -4.47 9.86
C GLN A 296 -5.97 -4.04 9.13
N PRO A 297 -4.79 -4.47 9.60
CA PRO A 297 -3.53 -4.19 8.93
C PRO A 297 -3.37 -5.10 7.71
N PRO A 298 -2.55 -4.71 6.72
CA PRO A 298 -2.13 -5.63 5.68
C PRO A 298 -1.27 -6.75 6.25
N ILE A 299 -1.23 -7.89 5.56
CA ILE A 299 -0.31 -8.99 5.89
C ILE A 299 1.09 -8.75 5.32
N LYS A 300 1.20 -7.92 4.27
CA LYS A 300 2.47 -7.53 3.66
C LYS A 300 2.40 -6.17 2.97
N ASN A 301 3.20 -5.22 3.44
CA ASN A 301 3.52 -4.01 2.69
C ASN A 301 4.50 -4.32 1.55
N ILE A 302 4.26 -3.79 0.35
CA ILE A 302 5.10 -3.96 -0.85
C ILE A 302 5.92 -2.69 -1.12
N GLY A 303 5.29 -1.52 -1.06
CA GLY A 303 5.93 -0.22 -1.27
C GLY A 303 5.13 0.66 -2.22
N PRO A 304 5.76 1.63 -2.91
CA PRO A 304 5.12 2.35 -4.00
C PRO A 304 4.77 1.39 -5.15
N GLY A 305 3.59 1.54 -5.73
CA GLY A 305 3.11 0.75 -6.86
C GLY A 305 1.69 1.11 -7.27
N SER A 306 1.15 0.38 -8.23
CA SER A 306 -0.26 0.43 -8.64
C SER A 306 -0.76 -1.01 -8.82
N PRO A 307 -1.38 -1.59 -7.79
CA PRO A 307 -1.91 -2.96 -7.81
C PRO A 307 -2.88 -3.19 -8.96
N THR A 308 -2.77 -4.37 -9.58
CA THR A 308 -3.66 -4.84 -10.63
C THR A 308 -4.04 -6.30 -10.38
N GLY A 309 -4.18 -7.14 -11.42
CA GLY A 309 -4.58 -8.54 -11.28
C GLY A 309 -3.75 -9.36 -10.30
N ILE A 310 -4.41 -10.31 -9.63
CA ILE A 310 -3.78 -11.27 -8.74
C ILE A 310 -4.32 -12.68 -8.99
N ALA A 311 -3.45 -13.69 -8.93
CA ALA A 311 -3.88 -15.08 -9.06
C ALA A 311 -2.97 -16.02 -8.28
N PHE A 312 -3.53 -17.04 -7.66
CA PHE A 312 -2.70 -18.14 -7.17
C PHE A 312 -2.20 -19.00 -8.33
N GLY A 313 -0.96 -19.50 -8.23
CA GLY A 313 -0.36 -20.40 -9.21
C GLY A 313 -0.98 -21.80 -9.31
N TYR A 314 -2.18 -22.01 -8.79
CA TYR A 314 -2.80 -23.33 -8.73
C TYR A 314 -3.00 -23.92 -10.13
N GLY A 315 -2.55 -25.17 -10.31
CA GLY A 315 -2.65 -25.87 -11.58
C GLY A 315 -1.51 -25.59 -12.55
N THR A 316 -0.65 -24.61 -12.27
CA THR A 316 0.53 -24.35 -13.11
C THR A 316 1.51 -25.54 -13.09
N LYS A 317 2.21 -25.75 -14.20
CA LYS A 317 3.38 -26.65 -14.27
C LYS A 317 4.63 -25.95 -13.74
N PHE A 318 4.51 -25.31 -12.58
CA PHE A 318 5.63 -24.70 -11.87
C PHE A 318 6.06 -25.59 -10.70
N PRO A 319 7.24 -25.36 -10.10
CA PRO A 319 7.60 -26.00 -8.84
C PRO A 319 6.57 -25.73 -7.74
N ALA A 320 6.44 -26.67 -6.80
CA ALA A 320 5.37 -26.65 -5.81
C ALA A 320 5.26 -25.31 -5.04
N ARG A 321 6.39 -24.64 -4.75
CA ARG A 321 6.41 -23.33 -4.08
C ARG A 321 5.66 -22.24 -4.87
N TYR A 322 5.80 -22.22 -6.20
CA TYR A 322 5.17 -21.23 -7.08
C TYR A 322 3.73 -21.60 -7.43
N GLN A 323 3.39 -22.90 -7.40
CA GLN A 323 1.98 -23.30 -7.47
C GLN A 323 1.18 -22.78 -6.27
N GLN A 324 1.81 -22.66 -5.10
CA GLN A 324 1.17 -22.17 -3.88
C GLN A 324 1.26 -20.65 -3.70
N ALA A 325 2.05 -19.96 -4.53
CA ALA A 325 2.26 -18.53 -4.43
C ALA A 325 1.07 -17.74 -4.99
N LEU A 326 0.78 -16.59 -4.37
CA LEU A 326 -0.10 -15.56 -4.92
C LEU A 326 0.74 -14.65 -5.83
N PHE A 327 0.50 -14.68 -7.13
CA PHE A 327 1.08 -13.73 -8.06
C PHE A 327 0.35 -12.40 -7.94
N ALA A 328 1.08 -11.32 -7.68
CA ALA A 328 0.51 -9.98 -7.49
C ALA A 328 1.18 -8.97 -8.43
N CYS A 329 0.39 -8.32 -9.28
CA CYS A 329 0.86 -7.45 -10.34
C CYS A 329 0.89 -5.96 -9.95
N ASP A 330 1.87 -5.24 -10.49
CA ASP A 330 2.05 -3.80 -10.32
C ASP A 330 2.25 -3.11 -11.66
N TRP A 331 1.29 -2.25 -12.00
CA TRP A 331 1.20 -1.53 -13.26
C TRP A 331 2.25 -0.43 -13.41
N SER A 332 2.44 0.40 -12.37
CA SER A 332 3.25 1.62 -12.46
C SER A 332 4.74 1.34 -12.65
N TYR A 333 5.24 0.29 -11.97
CA TYR A 333 6.65 -0.09 -12.05
C TYR A 333 6.90 -1.32 -12.91
N GLY A 334 5.84 -1.95 -13.42
CA GLY A 334 5.91 -3.12 -14.30
C GLY A 334 6.58 -4.32 -13.66
N ARG A 335 6.02 -4.75 -12.53
CA ARG A 335 6.54 -5.82 -11.70
C ARG A 335 5.44 -6.82 -11.38
N MET A 336 5.83 -8.08 -11.20
CA MET A 336 4.99 -9.10 -10.61
C MET A 336 5.76 -9.72 -9.45
N PHE A 337 5.08 -9.93 -8.33
CA PHE A 337 5.63 -10.61 -7.16
C PHE A 337 5.02 -12.00 -7.05
N ALA A 338 5.82 -13.00 -6.70
CA ALA A 338 5.35 -14.26 -6.15
C ALA A 338 5.28 -14.10 -4.62
N VAL A 339 4.07 -14.02 -4.08
CA VAL A 339 3.84 -13.83 -2.65
C VAL A 339 3.62 -15.19 -1.98
N HIS A 340 4.57 -15.57 -1.13
CA HIS A 340 4.56 -16.82 -0.39
C HIS A 340 3.89 -16.61 0.97
N LEU A 341 2.77 -17.29 1.19
CA LEU A 341 1.99 -17.20 2.42
C LEU A 341 2.43 -18.28 3.41
N THR A 342 2.62 -17.89 4.68
CA THR A 342 2.88 -18.80 5.79
C THR A 342 1.75 -18.65 6.81
N PRO A 343 0.94 -19.70 7.04
CA PRO A 343 -0.08 -19.69 8.10
C PRO A 343 0.54 -19.36 9.46
N THR A 344 -0.08 -18.46 10.22
CA THR A 344 0.40 -18.05 11.55
C THR A 344 -0.81 -17.63 12.40
N GLY A 345 -1.10 -18.39 13.46
CA GLY A 345 -2.29 -18.16 14.27
C GLY A 345 -3.57 -18.33 13.45
N ALA A 346 -4.48 -17.36 13.50
CA ALA A 346 -5.73 -17.36 12.74
C ALA A 346 -5.64 -16.65 11.37
N SER A 347 -4.44 -16.31 10.93
CA SER A 347 -4.17 -15.54 9.71
C SER A 347 -2.83 -16.00 9.08
N TYR A 348 -2.15 -15.10 8.37
CA TYR A 348 -0.95 -15.39 7.58
C TYR A 348 0.12 -14.33 7.80
N THR A 349 1.38 -14.76 7.74
CA THR A 349 2.50 -13.90 7.37
C THR A 349 2.82 -14.10 5.89
N ALA A 350 3.51 -13.13 5.28
CA ALA A 350 3.79 -13.19 3.85
C ALA A 350 5.17 -12.63 3.47
N GLU A 351 5.81 -13.33 2.52
CA GLU A 351 7.03 -12.89 1.84
C GLU A 351 6.72 -12.59 0.38
N ALA A 352 7.19 -11.45 -0.12
CA ALA A 352 7.02 -11.06 -1.51
C ALA A 352 8.36 -11.20 -2.24
N GLU A 353 8.45 -12.20 -3.11
CA GLU A 353 9.60 -12.45 -3.98
C GLU A 353 9.35 -11.72 -5.32
N PRO A 354 10.24 -10.82 -5.79
CA PRO A 354 10.15 -10.31 -7.15
C PRO A 354 10.18 -11.47 -8.14
N PHE A 355 9.16 -11.63 -8.97
CA PHE A 355 9.04 -12.78 -9.87
C PHE A 355 9.45 -12.43 -11.30
N LEU A 356 8.88 -11.35 -11.83
CA LEU A 356 9.30 -10.77 -13.10
C LEU A 356 9.14 -9.26 -13.08
N SER A 357 9.86 -8.62 -13.98
CA SER A 357 9.83 -7.18 -14.14
C SER A 357 10.41 -6.77 -15.48
N ALA A 358 9.88 -5.68 -16.01
CA ALA A 358 10.53 -4.93 -17.07
C ALA A 358 10.16 -3.47 -16.96
N GLN A 359 11.04 -2.65 -17.50
CA GLN A 359 10.72 -1.26 -17.61
C GLN A 359 9.61 -1.04 -18.66
N GLY A 360 8.54 -0.36 -18.24
CA GLY A 360 7.41 -0.11 -19.14
C GLY A 360 6.59 -1.33 -19.48
N LEU A 361 6.46 -2.22 -18.51
CA LEU A 361 5.62 -3.41 -18.54
C LEU A 361 4.35 -3.16 -17.71
N PRO A 362 3.37 -2.34 -18.15
CA PRO A 362 2.19 -2.01 -17.35
C PRO A 362 1.26 -3.23 -17.20
N ILE A 363 1.57 -4.14 -16.27
CA ILE A 363 0.85 -5.39 -16.08
C ILE A 363 -0.56 -5.06 -15.58
N ALA A 364 -1.56 -5.40 -16.37
CA ALA A 364 -2.97 -5.11 -16.11
C ALA A 364 -3.70 -6.29 -15.46
N ASP A 365 -3.34 -7.52 -15.84
CA ASP A 365 -4.03 -8.70 -15.31
C ASP A 365 -3.19 -9.98 -15.43
N VAL A 366 -3.55 -11.03 -14.68
CA VAL A 366 -2.86 -12.33 -14.64
C VAL A 366 -3.87 -13.48 -14.44
N ALA A 367 -3.68 -14.59 -15.18
CA ALA A 367 -4.52 -15.77 -15.07
C ALA A 367 -3.74 -17.06 -15.33
N VAL A 368 -4.16 -18.17 -14.72
CA VAL A 368 -3.61 -19.50 -15.00
C VAL A 368 -4.42 -20.18 -16.08
N SER A 369 -3.75 -20.66 -17.13
CA SER A 369 -4.37 -21.40 -18.23
C SER A 369 -4.74 -22.83 -17.81
N PRO A 370 -5.99 -23.26 -17.96
CA PRO A 370 -6.38 -24.65 -17.69
C PRO A 370 -5.86 -25.64 -18.75
N ASN A 371 -5.44 -25.15 -19.93
CA ASN A 371 -5.07 -25.99 -21.07
C ASN A 371 -3.59 -26.40 -21.06
N ASP A 372 -2.70 -25.42 -20.98
CA ASP A 372 -1.25 -25.67 -21.01
C ASP A 372 -0.60 -25.55 -19.62
N ALA A 373 -1.38 -25.17 -18.59
CA ALA A 373 -0.91 -24.99 -17.22
C ALA A 373 0.22 -23.95 -17.11
N ALA A 374 0.21 -22.95 -17.98
CA ALA A 374 1.09 -21.79 -17.91
C ALA A 374 0.42 -20.62 -17.19
N LEU A 375 1.24 -19.70 -16.67
CA LEU A 375 0.76 -18.41 -16.15
C LEU A 375 0.73 -17.41 -17.31
N TYR A 376 -0.40 -16.77 -17.54
CA TYR A 376 -0.56 -15.71 -18.53
C TYR A 376 -0.69 -14.37 -17.85
N PHE A 377 -0.08 -13.33 -18.43
CA PHE A 377 -0.31 -11.97 -17.98
C PHE A 377 -0.51 -11.02 -19.16
N LEU A 378 -1.34 -10.01 -18.93
CA LEU A 378 -1.66 -8.96 -19.86
C LEU A 378 -0.92 -7.68 -19.46
N ILE A 379 -0.37 -6.96 -20.44
CA ILE A 379 0.00 -5.56 -20.26
C ILE A 379 -0.97 -4.66 -21.03
N GLY A 380 -1.29 -3.50 -20.48
CA GLY A 380 -2.23 -2.58 -21.10
C GLY A 380 -2.78 -1.52 -20.16
N GLY A 381 -3.94 -0.95 -20.53
CA GLY A 381 -4.61 0.10 -19.78
C GLY A 381 -4.11 1.53 -20.08
N ARG A 382 -4.97 2.51 -19.83
CA ARG A 382 -4.73 3.96 -20.04
C ARG A 382 -4.22 4.32 -21.43
N GLY A 383 -4.63 3.56 -22.44
CA GLY A 383 -4.22 3.73 -23.84
C GLY A 383 -2.78 3.33 -24.13
N THR A 384 -2.09 2.62 -23.23
CA THR A 384 -0.74 2.10 -23.51
C THR A 384 -0.78 0.95 -24.51
N GLN A 385 0.37 0.67 -25.16
CA GLN A 385 0.52 -0.50 -26.03
C GLN A 385 0.20 -1.78 -25.23
N CYS A 386 -0.60 -2.67 -25.82
CA CYS A 386 -1.07 -3.89 -25.15
C CYS A 386 -0.39 -5.13 -25.70
N GLY A 387 -0.24 -6.14 -24.85
CA GLY A 387 0.39 -7.40 -25.21
C GLY A 387 0.04 -8.50 -24.22
N LEU A 388 -0.08 -9.72 -24.74
CA LEU A 388 -0.34 -10.93 -23.96
C LEU A 388 0.92 -11.78 -23.90
N TYR A 389 1.27 -12.23 -22.71
CA TYR A 389 2.48 -12.99 -22.44
C TYR A 389 2.14 -14.30 -21.72
N ARG A 390 2.95 -15.31 -21.98
CA ARG A 390 2.92 -16.62 -21.34
C ARG A 390 4.22 -16.86 -20.58
N VAL A 391 4.12 -17.42 -19.38
CA VAL A 391 5.24 -17.82 -18.54
C VAL A 391 5.23 -19.33 -18.34
N THR A 392 6.35 -19.98 -18.63
CA THR A 392 6.57 -21.42 -18.47
C THR A 392 7.82 -21.71 -17.65
N TYR A 393 7.83 -22.81 -16.89
CA TYR A 393 9.00 -23.30 -16.19
C TYR A 393 9.83 -24.23 -17.11
N THR A 394 11.14 -24.01 -17.14
CA THR A 394 12.13 -24.73 -17.98
C THR A 394 13.21 -25.45 -17.16
N GLY A 395 13.17 -25.31 -15.84
CA GLY A 395 14.11 -25.99 -14.93
C GLY A 395 13.81 -27.47 -14.71
N GLN A 396 14.51 -28.03 -13.73
CA GLN A 396 14.50 -29.48 -13.44
C GLN A 396 13.72 -29.85 -12.18
N GLU A 397 13.21 -28.88 -11.40
CA GLU A 397 12.39 -29.18 -10.23
C GLU A 397 11.05 -29.82 -10.64
N SER A 398 10.46 -30.57 -9.71
CA SER A 398 9.20 -31.25 -9.98
C SER A 398 8.05 -30.26 -10.17
N THR A 399 7.31 -30.46 -11.26
CA THR A 399 6.10 -29.69 -11.60
C THR A 399 4.81 -30.47 -11.37
N HIS A 400 4.88 -31.59 -10.62
CA HIS A 400 3.68 -32.30 -10.20
C HIS A 400 2.77 -31.39 -9.36
N LEU A 401 1.46 -31.61 -9.46
CA LEU A 401 0.48 -30.83 -8.71
C LEU A 401 0.82 -30.86 -7.22
N ALA A 402 1.09 -29.67 -6.68
CA ALA A 402 1.43 -29.48 -5.29
C ALA A 402 0.26 -29.96 -4.42
N GLN A 403 0.55 -30.74 -3.40
CA GLN A 403 -0.44 -31.10 -2.39
C GLN A 403 -0.64 -29.94 -1.42
N PRO A 404 -1.85 -29.76 -0.86
CA PRO A 404 -2.06 -28.83 0.25
C PRO A 404 -1.12 -29.20 1.40
N ILE A 405 -0.45 -28.20 1.98
CA ILE A 405 0.38 -28.39 3.16
C ILE A 405 -0.54 -28.27 4.38
N PRO A 406 -0.74 -29.35 5.17
CA PRO A 406 -1.57 -29.27 6.35
C PRO A 406 -0.94 -28.33 7.37
N TRP A 407 -1.77 -27.53 8.02
CA TRP A 407 -1.32 -26.64 9.09
C TRP A 407 -1.10 -27.46 10.36
N ASP A 408 -0.30 -26.93 11.28
CA ASP A 408 -0.21 -27.51 12.62
C ASP A 408 -1.56 -27.40 13.36
N GLN A 409 -1.69 -28.16 14.44
CA GLN A 409 -2.95 -28.25 15.18
C GLN A 409 -3.36 -26.91 15.82
N GLU A 410 -2.39 -26.10 16.27
CA GLU A 410 -2.66 -24.82 16.93
C GLU A 410 -3.17 -23.79 15.92
N THR A 411 -2.48 -23.65 14.79
CA THR A 411 -2.90 -22.77 13.68
C THR A 411 -4.26 -23.20 13.13
N THR A 412 -4.48 -24.51 12.97
CA THR A 412 -5.80 -25.05 12.54
C THR A 412 -6.91 -24.66 13.51
N ALA A 413 -6.67 -24.83 14.82
CA ALA A 413 -7.65 -24.49 15.85
C ALA A 413 -7.93 -22.98 15.91
N ALA A 414 -6.90 -22.14 15.79
CA ALA A 414 -7.04 -20.68 15.79
C ALA A 414 -7.85 -20.19 14.58
N HIS A 415 -7.61 -20.73 13.40
CA HIS A 415 -8.37 -20.41 12.19
C HIS A 415 -9.83 -20.83 12.25
N GLN A 416 -10.09 -22.05 12.73
CA GLN A 416 -11.46 -22.52 12.96
C GLN A 416 -12.18 -21.67 14.00
N LEU A 417 -11.48 -21.26 15.07
CA LEU A 417 -12.04 -20.37 16.09
C LEU A 417 -12.40 -19.01 15.49
N ARG A 418 -11.51 -18.38 14.71
CA ARG A 418 -11.82 -17.12 14.02
C ARG A 418 -13.06 -17.27 13.14
N ARG A 419 -13.12 -18.29 12.28
CA ARG A 419 -14.27 -18.53 11.40
C ARG A 419 -15.57 -18.78 12.15
N ARG A 420 -15.51 -19.45 13.30
CA ARG A 420 -16.66 -19.61 14.20
C ARG A 420 -17.14 -18.26 14.73
N LEU A 421 -16.24 -17.41 15.19
CA LEU A 421 -16.59 -16.07 15.67
C LEU A 421 -17.17 -15.20 14.55
N GLU A 422 -16.59 -15.27 13.34
CA GLU A 422 -17.08 -14.57 12.14
C GLU A 422 -18.50 -14.99 11.73
N SER A 423 -18.99 -16.16 12.17
CA SER A 423 -20.37 -16.60 11.92
C SER A 423 -21.43 -15.81 12.70
N PHE A 424 -21.02 -15.06 13.73
CA PHE A 424 -21.90 -14.16 14.50
C PHE A 424 -21.96 -12.74 13.91
N HIS A 425 -21.28 -12.48 12.79
CA HIS A 425 -21.34 -11.17 12.13
C HIS A 425 -22.64 -10.98 11.34
N GLY A 426 -23.10 -9.73 11.23
CA GLY A 426 -24.23 -9.33 10.39
C GLY A 426 -25.61 -9.40 11.04
N ALA A 427 -25.75 -10.02 12.22
CA ALA A 427 -27.00 -10.04 12.98
C ALA A 427 -26.78 -10.28 14.48
N ALA A 428 -27.73 -9.78 15.28
CA ALA A 428 -27.80 -10.10 16.70
C ALA A 428 -28.22 -11.56 16.93
N SER A 429 -27.66 -12.21 17.95
CA SER A 429 -27.99 -13.58 18.36
C SER A 429 -27.80 -13.77 19.87
N PRO A 430 -28.79 -14.35 20.59
CA PRO A 430 -28.69 -14.57 22.04
C PRO A 430 -27.51 -15.46 22.47
N LYS A 431 -26.96 -16.26 21.56
CA LYS A 431 -25.81 -17.15 21.84
C LYS A 431 -24.47 -16.41 21.79
N THR A 432 -24.42 -15.22 21.18
CA THR A 432 -23.17 -14.52 20.86
C THR A 432 -22.36 -14.21 22.09
N LEU A 433 -22.95 -13.63 23.14
CA LEU A 433 -22.18 -13.10 24.28
C LEU A 433 -21.36 -14.18 24.99
N GLY A 434 -21.96 -15.34 25.26
CA GLY A 434 -21.27 -16.45 25.93
C GLY A 434 -20.13 -17.05 25.09
N GLU A 435 -20.26 -17.06 23.76
CA GLU A 435 -19.22 -17.58 22.86
C GLU A 435 -18.14 -16.55 22.55
N VAL A 436 -18.47 -15.28 22.45
CA VAL A 436 -17.57 -14.22 21.98
C VAL A 436 -16.75 -13.60 23.11
N TRP A 437 -17.35 -13.37 24.29
CA TRP A 437 -16.69 -12.65 25.38
C TRP A 437 -15.32 -13.23 25.78
N PRO A 438 -15.14 -14.57 25.90
CA PRO A 438 -13.85 -15.15 26.27
C PRO A 438 -12.70 -14.87 25.28
N HIS A 439 -13.03 -14.41 24.06
CA HIS A 439 -12.07 -14.20 22.98
C HIS A 439 -11.76 -12.72 22.71
N LEU A 440 -12.40 -11.79 23.41
CA LEU A 440 -12.10 -10.35 23.31
C LEU A 440 -10.64 -10.07 23.75
N GLY A 441 -10.13 -10.78 24.75
CA GLY A 441 -8.74 -10.66 25.22
C GLY A 441 -7.73 -11.56 24.52
N HIS A 442 -8.07 -12.28 23.45
CA HIS A 442 -7.19 -13.30 22.84
C HIS A 442 -5.82 -12.73 22.40
N PRO A 443 -4.68 -13.47 22.40
CA PRO A 443 -3.39 -12.96 21.91
C PRO A 443 -3.33 -12.73 20.39
N ASP A 444 -4.00 -13.57 19.61
CA ASP A 444 -4.16 -13.39 18.16
C ASP A 444 -5.15 -12.25 17.84
N ARG A 445 -4.70 -11.32 16.99
CA ARG A 445 -5.47 -10.14 16.61
C ARG A 445 -6.69 -10.43 15.75
N ALA A 446 -6.59 -11.39 14.81
CA ALA A 446 -7.71 -11.73 13.94
C ALA A 446 -8.86 -12.35 14.76
N ILE A 447 -8.53 -13.15 15.79
CA ILE A 447 -9.52 -13.67 16.74
C ILE A 447 -10.15 -12.54 17.57
N ARG A 448 -9.35 -11.63 18.15
CA ARG A 448 -9.90 -10.46 18.88
C ARG A 448 -10.80 -9.60 18.00
N GLY A 449 -10.38 -9.35 16.76
CA GLY A 449 -11.12 -8.56 15.78
C GLY A 449 -12.46 -9.18 15.43
N ALA A 450 -12.51 -10.49 15.16
CA ALA A 450 -13.75 -11.23 14.93
C ALA A 450 -14.65 -11.21 16.17
N ALA A 451 -14.10 -11.44 17.36
CA ALA A 451 -14.87 -11.36 18.60
C ALA A 451 -15.48 -9.95 18.80
N ARG A 452 -14.69 -8.89 18.64
CA ARG A 452 -15.18 -7.52 18.81
C ARG A 452 -16.24 -7.16 17.77
N ALA A 453 -16.04 -7.51 16.50
CA ALA A 453 -17.03 -7.25 15.46
C ALA A 453 -18.36 -7.98 15.75
N ALA A 454 -18.31 -9.23 16.20
CA ALA A 454 -19.49 -9.97 16.63
C ALA A 454 -20.22 -9.31 17.83
N LEU A 455 -19.46 -8.77 18.80
CA LEU A 455 -20.01 -8.02 19.93
C LEU A 455 -20.71 -6.72 19.47
N GLU A 456 -20.10 -5.98 18.55
CA GLU A 456 -20.65 -4.73 17.97
C GLU A 456 -21.98 -4.96 17.21
N TRP A 457 -22.29 -6.21 16.80
CA TRP A 457 -23.59 -6.58 16.23
C TRP A 457 -24.69 -6.85 17.26
N GLN A 458 -24.35 -6.95 18.56
CA GLN A 458 -25.32 -7.24 19.62
C GLN A 458 -25.91 -5.96 20.20
N PRO A 459 -27.18 -5.95 20.65
CA PRO A 459 -27.77 -4.79 21.30
C PRO A 459 -26.93 -4.37 22.52
N VAL A 460 -26.51 -3.10 22.54
CA VAL A 460 -25.62 -2.55 23.59
C VAL A 460 -26.16 -2.80 25.00
N SER A 461 -27.49 -2.76 25.18
CA SER A 461 -28.15 -3.01 26.46
C SER A 461 -27.86 -4.40 27.05
N GLU A 462 -27.46 -5.38 26.25
CA GLU A 462 -27.20 -6.75 26.71
C GLU A 462 -25.80 -6.93 27.29
N TRP A 463 -24.85 -6.07 26.93
CA TRP A 463 -23.42 -6.27 27.26
C TRP A 463 -22.72 -5.03 27.82
N LYS A 464 -23.35 -3.86 27.80
CA LYS A 464 -22.82 -2.60 28.35
C LYS A 464 -22.33 -2.75 29.80
N ASP A 465 -23.15 -3.33 30.68
CA ASP A 465 -22.80 -3.47 32.10
C ASP A 465 -21.63 -4.44 32.29
N GLN A 466 -21.55 -5.49 31.47
CA GLN A 466 -20.43 -6.43 31.47
C GLN A 466 -19.14 -5.74 31.00
N ALA A 467 -19.19 -4.94 29.93
CA ALA A 467 -18.04 -4.18 29.44
C ALA A 467 -17.55 -3.17 30.49
N LEU A 468 -18.48 -2.46 31.12
CA LEU A 468 -18.17 -1.46 32.15
C LEU A 468 -17.65 -2.08 33.46
N SER A 469 -17.90 -3.36 33.73
CA SER A 469 -17.46 -4.04 34.96
C SER A 469 -16.28 -5.00 34.80
N GLU A 470 -15.88 -5.32 33.55
CA GLU A 470 -14.75 -6.18 33.21
C GLU A 470 -13.44 -5.69 33.85
N ARG A 471 -12.65 -6.64 34.35
CA ARG A 471 -11.46 -6.42 35.19
C ARG A 471 -10.17 -6.89 34.51
N ASP A 472 -10.23 -7.82 33.58
CA ASP A 472 -9.08 -8.17 32.76
C ASP A 472 -8.78 -7.00 31.79
N PRO A 473 -7.61 -6.34 31.85
CA PRO A 473 -7.34 -5.14 31.05
C PRO A 473 -7.51 -5.36 29.55
N ARG A 474 -7.02 -6.50 29.04
CA ARG A 474 -7.03 -6.81 27.62
C ARG A 474 -8.46 -6.99 27.11
N THR A 475 -9.26 -7.77 27.82
CA THR A 475 -10.69 -8.00 27.53
C THR A 475 -11.50 -6.71 27.71
N ALA A 476 -11.29 -6.00 28.81
CA ALA A 476 -11.99 -4.75 29.12
C ALA A 476 -11.76 -3.69 28.04
N LEU A 477 -10.51 -3.45 27.63
CA LEU A 477 -10.19 -2.43 26.63
C LEU A 477 -10.82 -2.74 25.26
N GLN A 478 -10.91 -4.02 24.85
CA GLN A 478 -11.62 -4.38 23.61
C GLN A 478 -13.14 -4.19 23.74
N ALA A 479 -13.73 -4.55 24.88
CA ALA A 479 -15.16 -4.34 25.13
C ALA A 479 -15.52 -2.85 25.23
N LEU A 480 -14.67 -2.04 25.87
CA LEU A 480 -14.83 -0.59 25.99
C LEU A 480 -14.63 0.12 24.64
N LEU A 481 -13.72 -0.35 23.80
CA LEU A 481 -13.58 0.12 22.42
C LEU A 481 -14.84 -0.15 21.61
N ALA A 482 -15.39 -1.37 21.69
CA ALA A 482 -16.66 -1.72 21.06
C ALA A 482 -17.80 -0.83 21.60
N LEU A 483 -17.85 -0.61 22.92
CA LEU A 483 -18.88 0.22 23.57
C LEU A 483 -18.82 1.64 23.03
N ALA A 484 -17.63 2.25 23.05
CA ALA A 484 -17.44 3.62 22.58
C ALA A 484 -17.80 3.80 21.10
N ARG A 485 -17.62 2.76 20.28
CA ARG A 485 -18.02 2.77 18.86
C ARG A 485 -19.54 2.57 18.69
N SER A 486 -20.15 1.74 19.53
CA SER A 486 -21.57 1.35 19.44
C SER A 486 -22.55 2.38 19.96
N THR A 487 -22.09 3.38 20.71
CA THR A 487 -22.95 4.37 21.41
C THR A 487 -22.84 5.79 20.82
N ASP A 488 -22.64 5.92 19.51
CA ASP A 488 -22.48 7.22 18.85
C ASP A 488 -23.64 8.19 19.17
N GLY A 489 -23.30 9.40 19.63
CA GLY A 489 -24.26 10.41 20.08
C GLY A 489 -24.81 10.22 21.50
N GLU A 490 -24.57 9.10 22.19
CA GLU A 490 -24.99 8.89 23.59
C GLU A 490 -24.03 9.60 24.56
N THR A 491 -24.23 10.90 24.81
CA THR A 491 -23.33 11.70 25.66
C THR A 491 -23.18 11.18 27.10
N THR A 492 -24.19 10.48 27.63
CA THR A 492 -24.18 9.94 29.00
C THR A 492 -23.17 8.82 29.22
N ILE A 493 -22.79 8.09 28.15
CA ILE A 493 -21.86 6.96 28.26
C ILE A 493 -20.43 7.40 28.62
N GLN A 494 -20.06 8.64 28.28
CA GLN A 494 -18.71 9.15 28.44
C GLN A 494 -18.22 9.05 29.89
N SER A 495 -19.07 9.41 30.85
CA SER A 495 -18.77 9.30 32.28
C SER A 495 -18.50 7.86 32.72
N SER A 496 -19.26 6.90 32.20
CA SER A 496 -19.12 5.48 32.52
C SER A 496 -17.84 4.89 31.91
N LEU A 497 -17.50 5.28 30.67
CA LEU A 497 -16.24 4.89 30.03
C LEU A 497 -15.04 5.38 30.85
N LEU A 498 -15.04 6.63 31.30
CA LEU A 498 -13.95 7.19 32.13
C LEU A 498 -13.82 6.45 33.46
N VAL A 499 -14.93 6.17 34.16
CA VAL A 499 -14.92 5.38 35.40
C VAL A 499 -14.38 3.97 35.16
N ALA A 500 -14.67 3.36 34.00
CA ALA A 500 -14.14 2.05 33.66
C ALA A 500 -12.63 2.07 33.39
N LEU A 501 -12.16 3.07 32.65
CA LEU A 501 -10.74 3.28 32.34
C LEU A 501 -9.91 3.61 33.58
N ASP A 502 -10.43 4.42 34.52
CA ASP A 502 -9.76 4.82 35.76
C ASP A 502 -9.32 3.64 36.65
N ARG A 503 -9.86 2.42 36.41
CA ARG A 503 -9.43 1.20 37.10
C ARG A 503 -8.05 0.71 36.68
N PHE A 504 -7.60 1.08 35.49
CA PHE A 504 -6.36 0.61 34.90
C PHE A 504 -5.28 1.68 35.05
N GLU A 505 -4.20 1.34 35.76
CA GLU A 505 -3.05 2.22 35.88
C GLU A 505 -2.28 2.26 34.55
N PHE A 506 -2.37 3.38 33.83
CA PHE A 506 -1.85 3.53 32.46
C PHE A 506 -0.38 3.08 32.32
N GLY A 507 0.49 3.40 33.28
CA GLY A 507 1.91 3.03 33.25
C GLY A 507 2.19 1.53 33.44
N LYS A 508 1.21 0.73 33.88
CA LYS A 508 1.32 -0.73 34.04
C LYS A 508 0.75 -1.53 32.87
N LEU A 509 0.04 -0.87 31.95
CA LEU A 509 -0.46 -1.48 30.74
C LEU A 509 0.68 -1.77 29.77
N SER A 510 0.54 -2.84 28.98
CA SER A 510 1.44 -3.08 27.84
C SER A 510 1.29 -1.96 26.79
N PRO A 511 2.28 -1.75 25.91
CA PRO A 511 2.19 -0.70 24.90
C PRO A 511 0.96 -0.80 23.99
N ASP A 512 0.52 -2.02 23.65
CA ASP A 512 -0.71 -2.23 22.87
C ASP A 512 -1.94 -1.77 23.66
N GLU A 513 -2.05 -2.18 24.92
CA GLU A 513 -3.14 -1.77 25.82
C GLU A 513 -3.15 -0.25 26.08
N GLN A 514 -1.97 0.38 26.18
CA GLN A 514 -1.84 1.85 26.27
C GLN A 514 -2.40 2.53 25.02
N CYS A 515 -2.08 2.03 23.82
CA CYS A 515 -2.67 2.53 22.58
C CYS A 515 -4.20 2.37 22.57
N TRP A 516 -4.74 1.24 23.02
CA TRP A 516 -6.19 1.04 23.08
C TRP A 516 -6.87 1.96 24.08
N TYR A 517 -6.25 2.17 25.25
CA TYR A 517 -6.72 3.11 26.26
C TYR A 517 -6.86 4.52 25.69
N LEU A 518 -5.79 5.03 25.05
CA LEU A 518 -5.78 6.36 24.42
C LEU A 518 -6.77 6.44 23.26
N ARG A 519 -6.93 5.34 22.53
CA ARG A 519 -7.88 5.24 21.43
C ARG A 519 -9.32 5.34 21.90
N ILE A 520 -9.69 4.68 23.00
CA ILE A 520 -11.03 4.78 23.61
C ILE A 520 -11.31 6.23 24.04
N LEU A 521 -10.33 6.91 24.66
CA LEU A 521 -10.48 8.32 25.03
C LEU A 521 -10.72 9.22 23.81
N THR A 522 -10.00 8.97 22.72
CA THR A 522 -10.16 9.71 21.46
C THR A 522 -11.54 9.49 20.85
N ILE A 523 -11.97 8.23 20.70
CA ILE A 523 -13.30 7.89 20.16
C ILE A 523 -14.41 8.46 21.05
N SER A 524 -14.23 8.40 22.37
CA SER A 524 -15.21 8.91 23.31
C SER A 524 -15.40 10.43 23.20
N ALA A 525 -14.32 11.21 23.03
CA ALA A 525 -14.42 12.65 22.80
C ALA A 525 -15.10 12.99 21.46
N MET A 526 -14.83 12.17 20.44
CA MET A 526 -15.34 12.32 19.10
C MET A 526 -16.84 12.04 18.99
N ARG A 527 -17.28 10.91 19.55
CA ARG A 527 -18.64 10.39 19.39
C ARG A 527 -19.61 10.81 20.49
N HIS A 528 -19.10 11.14 21.68
CA HIS A 528 -19.93 11.51 22.84
C HIS A 528 -19.75 12.97 23.27
N GLY A 529 -18.99 13.76 22.50
CA GLY A 529 -18.73 15.18 22.75
C GLY A 529 -17.40 15.45 23.45
N LYS A 530 -16.85 16.66 23.25
CA LYS A 530 -15.59 17.08 23.86
C LYS A 530 -15.67 17.02 25.39
N TYR A 531 -14.59 16.58 26.03
CA TYR A 531 -14.51 16.55 27.48
C TYR A 531 -14.65 17.96 28.09
N PRO A 532 -15.43 18.11 29.17
CA PRO A 532 -15.44 19.35 29.95
C PRO A 532 -14.03 19.70 30.46
N HIS A 533 -13.74 20.99 30.62
CA HIS A 533 -12.41 21.48 31.00
C HIS A 533 -11.81 20.78 32.23
N GLU A 534 -12.61 20.52 33.28
CA GLU A 534 -12.14 19.84 34.50
C GLU A 534 -11.73 18.39 34.24
N ILE A 535 -12.48 17.68 33.40
CA ILE A 535 -12.17 16.30 33.01
C ILE A 535 -10.94 16.27 32.11
N ALA A 536 -10.86 17.18 31.13
CA ALA A 536 -9.68 17.31 30.28
C ALA A 536 -8.41 17.58 31.11
N ALA A 537 -8.48 18.48 32.09
CA ALA A 537 -7.36 18.76 32.99
C ALA A 537 -6.94 17.54 33.83
N LYS A 538 -7.90 16.75 34.32
CA LYS A 538 -7.62 15.49 35.04
C LYS A 538 -6.91 14.48 34.12
N LEU A 539 -7.39 14.31 32.90
CA LEU A 539 -6.78 13.40 31.91
C LEU A 539 -5.36 13.85 31.54
N VAL A 540 -5.14 15.15 31.35
CA VAL A 540 -3.80 15.71 31.11
C VAL A 540 -2.86 15.40 32.27
N ALA A 541 -3.28 15.67 33.51
CA ALA A 541 -2.45 15.40 34.69
C ALA A 541 -2.10 13.91 34.86
N GLN A 542 -2.96 13.01 34.40
CA GLN A 542 -2.74 11.57 34.43
C GLN A 542 -1.80 11.08 33.32
N LEU A 543 -1.94 11.60 32.10
CA LEU A 543 -1.31 11.04 30.90
C LEU A 543 0.00 11.72 30.51
N GLU A 544 0.11 13.04 30.70
CA GLU A 544 1.31 13.80 30.31
C GLU A 544 2.60 13.33 30.98
N PRO A 545 2.63 12.88 32.25
CA PRO A 545 3.84 12.35 32.87
C PRO A 545 4.43 11.11 32.17
N ALA A 546 3.66 10.44 31.30
CA ALA A 546 4.15 9.32 30.50
C ALA A 546 4.88 9.75 29.21
N ILE A 547 5.04 11.07 28.98
CA ILE A 547 5.81 11.62 27.84
C ILE A 547 7.24 11.94 28.32
N PRO A 548 8.30 11.43 27.65
CA PRO A 548 8.26 10.54 26.49
C PRO A 548 8.02 9.07 26.88
N SER A 549 7.25 8.36 26.06
CA SER A 549 7.14 6.90 26.13
C SER A 549 8.29 6.23 25.37
N THR A 550 8.72 5.05 25.82
CA THR A 550 9.71 4.22 25.11
C THR A 550 9.14 3.55 23.86
N ASP A 551 7.82 3.40 23.78
CA ASP A 551 7.15 2.93 22.56
C ASP A 551 6.65 4.13 21.75
N ARG A 552 7.19 4.27 20.53
CA ARG A 552 6.83 5.35 19.59
C ARG A 552 5.33 5.45 19.37
N ARG A 553 4.63 4.32 19.26
CA ARG A 553 3.19 4.25 18.99
C ARG A 553 2.39 4.89 20.11
N VAL A 554 2.79 4.63 21.36
CA VAL A 554 2.19 5.22 22.56
C VAL A 554 2.52 6.71 22.63
N ASN A 555 3.78 7.07 22.36
CA ASN A 555 4.23 8.46 22.39
C ASN A 555 3.44 9.35 21.40
N GLU A 556 3.20 8.85 20.18
CA GLU A 556 2.39 9.55 19.16
C GLU A 556 0.94 9.79 19.64
N GLU A 557 0.28 8.77 20.21
CA GLU A 557 -1.09 8.89 20.72
C GLU A 557 -1.17 9.84 21.92
N LEU A 558 -0.20 9.76 22.85
CA LEU A 558 -0.12 10.64 24.00
C LEU A 558 0.03 12.10 23.58
N VAL A 559 0.98 12.39 22.70
CA VAL A 559 1.22 13.75 22.21
C VAL A 559 -0.02 14.30 21.51
N ALA A 560 -0.62 13.53 20.61
CA ALA A 560 -1.81 13.96 19.88
C ALA A 560 -2.99 14.23 20.82
N LEU A 561 -3.26 13.31 21.75
CA LEU A 561 -4.39 13.43 22.69
C LEU A 561 -4.17 14.57 23.70
N VAL A 562 -3.00 14.67 24.33
CA VAL A 562 -2.71 15.70 25.33
C VAL A 562 -2.71 17.11 24.70
N ALA A 563 -2.23 17.24 23.46
CA ALA A 563 -2.36 18.48 22.69
C ALA A 563 -3.83 18.83 22.42
N ALA A 564 -4.63 17.86 22.00
CA ALA A 564 -6.06 18.05 21.74
C ALA A 564 -6.86 18.40 23.01
N LEU A 565 -6.44 17.89 24.17
CA LEU A 565 -6.96 18.24 25.49
C LEU A 565 -6.46 19.61 26.01
N GLN A 566 -5.67 20.34 25.22
CA GLN A 566 -5.19 21.69 25.51
C GLN A 566 -4.33 21.80 26.79
N SER A 567 -3.40 20.87 26.98
CA SER A 567 -2.45 20.96 28.10
C SER A 567 -1.69 22.31 28.14
N LYS A 568 -1.48 22.82 29.35
CA LYS A 568 -0.74 24.07 29.62
C LYS A 568 0.76 23.87 29.81
N THR A 569 1.22 22.63 30.02
CA THR A 569 2.62 22.30 30.33
C THR A 569 3.34 21.55 29.21
N LEU A 570 2.61 21.23 28.14
CA LEU A 570 3.05 20.39 27.02
C LEU A 570 4.24 20.93 26.21
N ILE A 571 4.50 22.25 26.23
CA ILE A 571 5.53 22.87 25.39
C ILE A 571 6.91 22.24 25.62
N VAL A 572 7.33 22.08 26.88
CA VAL A 572 8.68 21.59 27.20
C VAL A 572 8.86 20.13 26.78
N PRO A 573 7.99 19.17 27.20
CA PRO A 573 8.11 17.78 26.77
C PRO A 573 8.12 17.60 25.24
N ILE A 574 7.27 18.35 24.51
CA ILE A 574 7.24 18.24 23.05
C ILE A 574 8.44 18.91 22.39
N LEU A 575 8.99 20.01 22.95
CA LEU A 575 10.22 20.57 22.41
C LEU A 575 11.42 19.64 22.61
N ASP A 576 11.48 18.92 23.73
CA ASP A 576 12.51 17.91 23.97
C ASP A 576 12.37 16.76 22.97
N LEU A 577 11.14 16.29 22.74
CA LEU A 577 10.83 15.29 21.71
C LEU A 577 11.15 15.78 20.30
N LEU A 578 10.80 17.02 19.96
CA LEU A 578 11.16 17.62 18.69
C LEU A 578 12.68 17.65 18.58
N GLU A 579 13.42 18.20 19.52
CA GLU A 579 14.88 18.22 19.44
C GLU A 579 15.51 16.83 19.22
N GLN A 580 14.93 15.78 19.82
CA GLN A 580 15.36 14.39 19.67
C GLN A 580 14.82 13.68 18.42
N SER A 581 13.73 14.18 17.81
CA SER A 581 13.04 13.55 16.69
C SER A 581 13.98 13.44 15.49
N ARG A 582 14.02 12.27 14.87
CA ARG A 582 14.95 11.99 13.76
C ARG A 582 14.23 11.86 12.43
N THR A 583 12.95 11.50 12.48
CA THR A 583 12.11 11.32 11.32
C THR A 583 11.36 12.60 10.99
N GLN A 584 11.03 12.79 9.71
CA GLN A 584 10.16 13.88 9.32
C GLN A 584 8.77 13.70 9.94
N GLU A 585 8.33 12.45 10.07
CA GLU A 585 7.01 12.08 10.55
C GLU A 585 6.76 12.56 11.98
N GLU A 586 7.70 12.27 12.88
CA GLU A 586 7.70 12.78 14.25
C GLU A 586 7.78 14.31 14.30
N GLN A 587 8.65 14.90 13.47
CA GLN A 587 8.80 16.36 13.42
C GLN A 587 7.49 17.04 13.03
N ILE A 588 6.77 16.51 12.05
CA ILE A 588 5.48 17.05 11.65
C ILE A 588 4.49 16.94 12.82
N LEU A 589 4.49 15.84 13.57
CA LEU A 589 3.52 15.61 14.67
C LEU A 589 3.76 16.59 15.80
N TYR A 590 5.01 16.67 16.24
CA TYR A 590 5.43 17.51 17.36
C TYR A 590 5.30 18.99 17.01
N LEU A 591 5.63 19.40 15.77
CA LEU A 591 5.46 20.78 15.33
C LEU A 591 3.99 21.18 15.26
N GLN A 592 3.10 20.27 14.85
CA GLN A 592 1.66 20.53 14.85
C GLN A 592 1.10 20.64 16.26
N ALA A 593 1.49 19.76 17.17
CA ALA A 593 1.10 19.85 18.58
C ALA A 593 1.55 21.19 19.21
N LEU A 594 2.76 21.64 18.93
CA LEU A 594 3.29 22.93 19.41
C LEU A 594 2.57 24.15 18.80
N THR A 595 2.34 24.14 17.49
CA THR A 595 1.66 25.25 16.81
C THR A 595 0.17 25.33 17.20
N GLY A 596 -0.50 24.18 17.36
CA GLY A 596 -1.87 24.09 17.87
C GLY A 596 -2.02 24.53 19.33
N SER A 597 -0.98 24.37 20.14
CA SER A 597 -0.96 24.79 21.56
C SER A 597 -0.47 26.24 21.76
N SER A 598 -0.30 27.01 20.69
CA SER A 598 0.26 28.37 20.74
C SER A 598 -0.52 29.36 21.59
N GLN A 599 -1.82 29.12 21.80
CA GLN A 599 -2.72 29.99 22.55
C GLN A 599 -3.02 29.49 23.97
N THR A 600 -2.68 28.23 24.29
CA THR A 600 -3.12 27.56 25.53
C THR A 600 -2.01 27.41 26.57
N ALA A 601 -0.76 27.30 26.14
CA ALA A 601 0.41 27.14 27.00
C ALA A 601 1.33 28.40 26.97
N PRO A 602 1.96 28.78 28.09
CA PRO A 602 2.75 30.00 28.17
C PRO A 602 4.09 29.85 27.44
N TRP A 603 4.28 30.65 26.39
CA TRP A 603 5.55 30.74 25.66
C TRP A 603 6.48 31.78 26.29
N THR A 604 7.53 31.33 26.97
CA THR A 604 8.62 32.25 27.36
C THR A 604 9.46 32.62 26.13
N PRO A 605 10.19 33.76 26.16
CA PRO A 605 11.09 34.13 25.08
C PRO A 605 12.11 33.03 24.73
N GLU A 606 12.59 32.29 25.73
CA GLU A 606 13.58 31.21 25.57
C GLU A 606 12.97 30.00 24.85
N LEU A 607 11.78 29.55 25.28
CA LEU A 607 11.07 28.44 24.65
C LEU A 607 10.68 28.76 23.21
N ARG A 608 10.27 30.02 22.99
CA ARG A 608 9.92 30.53 21.67
C ARG A 608 11.13 30.54 20.73
N GLU A 609 12.26 31.05 21.18
CA GLU A 609 13.50 31.02 20.38
C GLU A 609 13.94 29.58 20.07
N ARG A 610 13.86 28.67 21.06
CA ARG A 610 14.17 27.25 20.88
C ARG A 610 13.29 26.61 19.81
N PHE A 611 11.97 26.83 19.88
CA PHE A 611 11.02 26.33 18.88
C PHE A 611 11.30 26.87 17.48
N LEU A 612 11.40 28.20 17.35
CA LEU A 612 11.59 28.84 16.04
C LEU A 612 12.88 28.37 15.37
N LYS A 613 13.97 28.23 16.14
CA LYS A 613 15.22 27.66 15.64
C LYS A 613 15.00 26.26 15.06
N LEU A 614 14.40 25.35 15.84
CA LEU A 614 14.14 23.97 15.38
C LEU A 614 13.21 23.93 14.16
N ALA A 615 12.15 24.72 14.15
CA ALA A 615 11.20 24.79 13.05
C ALA A 615 11.88 25.25 11.75
N PHE A 616 12.66 26.33 11.79
CA PHE A 616 13.37 26.85 10.61
C PHE A 616 14.61 26.05 10.20
N GLU A 617 15.13 25.20 11.07
CA GLU A 617 16.17 24.21 10.74
C GLU A 617 15.62 22.96 10.06
N ARG A 618 14.32 22.68 10.18
CA ARG A 618 13.73 21.39 9.79
C ARG A 618 12.66 21.47 8.74
N VAL A 619 11.59 22.24 9.00
CA VAL A 619 10.41 22.33 8.11
C VAL A 619 10.79 22.62 6.67
N PRO A 620 11.70 23.57 6.34
CA PRO A 620 12.10 23.84 4.95
C PRO A 620 12.62 22.63 4.17
N PHE A 621 13.12 21.61 4.87
CA PHE A 621 13.74 20.42 4.30
C PHE A 621 12.82 19.20 4.28
N TRP A 622 11.56 19.34 4.69
CA TRP A 622 10.60 18.25 4.56
C TRP A 622 10.28 17.97 3.10
N LYS A 623 10.26 16.67 2.74
CA LYS A 623 10.14 16.17 1.36
C LYS A 623 9.24 14.94 1.33
N GLY A 624 8.84 14.54 0.13
CA GLY A 624 8.17 13.27 -0.05
C GLY A 624 7.22 13.26 -1.24
N GLY A 625 6.13 12.53 -1.03
CA GLY A 625 5.07 12.26 -1.99
C GLY A 625 4.25 13.47 -2.42
N ALA A 626 3.13 13.19 -3.08
CA ALA A 626 2.27 14.15 -3.75
C ALA A 626 1.84 15.31 -2.84
N THR A 627 1.49 15.05 -1.58
CA THR A 627 1.02 16.09 -0.65
C THR A 627 2.09 16.62 0.30
N ALA A 628 3.31 16.07 0.30
CA ALA A 628 4.35 16.42 1.28
C ALA A 628 4.73 17.91 1.24
N ARG A 629 4.81 18.49 0.04
CA ARG A 629 5.05 19.93 -0.14
C ARG A 629 3.94 20.78 0.48
N ALA A 630 2.68 20.39 0.31
CA ALA A 630 1.55 21.12 0.89
C ALA A 630 1.55 21.04 2.42
N VAL A 631 1.92 19.90 3.00
CA VAL A 631 2.09 19.74 4.46
C VAL A 631 3.19 20.66 4.98
N ARG A 632 4.34 20.66 4.31
CA ARG A 632 5.46 21.56 4.61
C ARG A 632 5.05 23.02 4.58
N ASP A 633 4.42 23.45 3.48
CA ASP A 633 4.07 24.85 3.27
C ASP A 633 3.02 25.33 4.27
N ARG A 634 2.02 24.50 4.59
CA ARG A 634 1.05 24.78 5.66
C ARG A 634 1.72 24.89 7.03
N SER A 635 2.64 23.98 7.33
CA SER A 635 3.36 23.99 8.61
C SER A 635 4.26 25.21 8.74
N LEU A 636 4.96 25.58 7.68
CA LEU A 636 5.77 26.80 7.63
C LEU A 636 4.89 28.05 7.79
N HIS A 637 3.73 28.08 7.14
CA HIS A 637 2.76 29.16 7.30
C HIS A 637 2.28 29.26 8.76
N ALA A 638 1.95 28.15 9.41
CA ALA A 638 1.56 28.14 10.82
C ALA A 638 2.67 28.72 11.73
N VAL A 639 3.94 28.37 11.49
CA VAL A 639 5.08 28.93 12.23
C VAL A 639 5.27 30.43 11.95
N ILE A 640 5.19 30.85 10.68
CA ILE A 640 5.36 32.26 10.28
C ILE A 640 4.26 33.14 10.89
N SER A 641 3.03 32.63 10.94
CA SER A 641 1.89 33.33 11.54
C SER A 641 2.06 33.58 13.04
N MET A 642 2.91 32.78 13.72
CA MET A 642 3.26 33.04 15.10
C MET A 642 4.26 34.19 15.26
N LEU A 643 5.04 34.56 14.24
CA LEU A 643 6.18 35.50 14.35
C LEU A 643 5.77 36.95 14.64
N THR A 644 6.61 37.61 15.44
CA THR A 644 6.69 39.07 15.51
C THR A 644 7.45 39.63 14.30
N GLU A 645 7.39 40.95 14.10
CA GLU A 645 8.09 41.59 12.97
C GLU A 645 9.62 41.44 13.05
N THR A 646 10.20 41.56 14.24
CA THR A 646 11.64 41.39 14.47
C THR A 646 12.09 39.96 14.15
N GLU A 647 11.30 38.95 14.54
CA GLU A 647 11.62 37.55 14.24
C GLU A 647 11.47 37.23 12.74
N ARG A 648 10.47 37.82 12.07
CA ARG A 648 10.33 37.72 10.60
C ARG A 648 11.60 38.17 9.89
N GLN A 649 12.18 39.30 10.32
CA GLN A 649 13.44 39.80 9.76
C GLN A 649 14.62 38.86 10.08
N LYS A 650 14.72 38.37 11.32
CA LYS A 650 15.78 37.43 11.74
C LYS A 650 15.79 36.13 10.91
N TYR A 651 14.61 35.58 10.60
CA TYR A 651 14.48 34.30 9.89
C TYR A 651 14.23 34.44 8.38
N ALA A 652 14.23 35.64 7.81
CA ALA A 652 13.95 35.90 6.39
C ALA A 652 14.76 35.01 5.42
N GLY A 653 16.05 34.81 5.69
CA GLY A 653 16.90 33.91 4.91
C GLY A 653 16.47 32.44 4.95
N ARG A 654 16.06 31.94 6.12
CA ARG A 654 15.53 30.57 6.29
C ARG A 654 14.15 30.39 5.65
N ILE A 655 13.29 31.40 5.76
CA ILE A 655 11.99 31.44 5.09
C ILE A 655 12.18 31.33 3.57
N SER A 656 13.15 32.05 3.00
CA SER A 656 13.46 31.99 1.57
C SER A 656 14.02 30.64 1.10
N LEU A 657 14.66 29.87 1.99
CA LEU A 657 15.24 28.56 1.65
C LEU A 657 14.17 27.49 1.41
N ALA A 658 13.04 27.56 2.13
CA ALA A 658 11.92 26.62 1.96
C ALA A 658 11.27 26.69 0.56
N GLN A 659 11.45 27.81 -0.14
CA GLN A 659 10.90 28.06 -1.47
C GLN A 659 11.79 27.51 -2.60
N LYS A 660 13.00 27.02 -2.29
CA LYS A 660 13.94 26.50 -3.30
C LYS A 660 13.82 24.98 -3.43
N PRO A 661 13.96 24.42 -4.66
CA PRO A 661 13.99 22.97 -4.86
C PRO A 661 15.12 22.31 -4.07
N SER A 662 14.82 21.14 -3.51
CA SER A 662 15.76 20.32 -2.73
C SER A 662 16.97 19.90 -3.56
N LYS A 663 18.17 20.01 -2.99
CA LYS A 663 19.36 19.34 -3.54
C LYS A 663 19.23 17.82 -3.39
N ILE A 664 19.82 17.09 -4.33
CA ILE A 664 19.79 15.61 -4.42
C ILE A 664 20.48 14.95 -3.22
N ILE A 665 21.57 15.53 -2.71
CA ILE A 665 22.36 14.99 -1.59
C ILE A 665 22.59 16.09 -0.53
N PRO A 666 22.34 15.84 0.76
CA PRO A 666 22.73 16.74 1.85
C PRO A 666 24.26 16.85 1.96
N GLN A 667 24.80 18.06 2.16
CA GLN A 667 26.24 18.23 2.41
C GLN A 667 26.58 17.83 3.85
N THR A 668 27.58 16.96 4.03
CA THR A 668 28.13 16.60 5.34
C THR A 668 29.34 17.46 5.68
N ASN A 669 29.45 17.88 6.95
CA ASN A 669 30.60 18.60 7.48
C ASN A 669 31.66 17.66 8.10
N ARG A 670 31.50 16.33 7.97
CA ARG A 670 32.43 15.36 8.56
C ARG A 670 33.72 15.28 7.75
N SER A 671 34.85 15.21 8.45
CA SER A 671 36.16 15.06 7.83
C SER A 671 36.37 13.66 7.24
N PHE A 672 37.13 13.59 6.15
CA PHE A 672 37.54 12.33 5.55
C PHE A 672 38.41 11.51 6.51
N VAL A 673 38.15 10.21 6.60
CA VAL A 673 38.91 9.22 7.39
C VAL A 673 39.69 8.30 6.45
N LYS A 674 38.99 7.48 5.65
CA LYS A 674 39.59 6.51 4.73
C LYS A 674 38.60 6.10 3.64
N LYS A 675 39.09 5.77 2.44
CA LYS A 675 38.29 5.04 1.43
C LYS A 675 38.32 3.55 1.76
N TRP A 676 37.25 3.07 2.38
CA TRP A 676 37.13 1.69 2.86
C TRP A 676 36.94 0.69 1.72
N THR A 677 37.41 -0.54 1.93
CA THR A 677 37.27 -1.69 1.02
C THR A 677 36.83 -2.93 1.81
N MET A 678 36.28 -3.94 1.13
CA MET A 678 35.89 -5.21 1.79
C MET A 678 37.05 -5.87 2.54
N ASN A 679 38.29 -5.75 2.03
CA ASN A 679 39.47 -6.34 2.65
C ASN A 679 39.80 -5.74 4.02
N ASP A 680 39.36 -4.51 4.29
CA ASP A 680 39.58 -3.85 5.58
C ASP A 680 38.74 -4.48 6.70
N PHE A 681 37.74 -5.31 6.38
CA PHE A 681 36.79 -5.88 7.35
C PHE A 681 36.80 -7.43 7.37
N THR A 682 37.59 -8.08 6.52
CA THR A 682 37.57 -9.54 6.33
C THR A 682 37.72 -10.31 7.64
N SER A 683 38.76 -10.03 8.43
CA SER A 683 39.02 -10.73 9.70
C SER A 683 37.91 -10.54 10.74
N THR A 684 37.29 -9.36 10.75
CA THR A 684 36.25 -9.01 11.74
C THR A 684 34.88 -9.56 11.35
N LEU A 685 34.59 -9.67 10.06
CA LEU A 685 33.32 -10.25 9.58
C LEU A 685 33.34 -11.78 9.59
N GLU A 686 34.50 -12.42 9.41
CA GLU A 686 34.68 -13.88 9.48
C GLU A 686 34.48 -14.45 10.89
N THR A 687 34.82 -13.68 11.92
CA THR A 687 34.60 -14.05 13.32
C THR A 687 33.16 -13.74 13.80
N GLY A 688 32.31 -13.18 12.92
CA GLY A 688 31.04 -12.56 13.30
C GLY A 688 31.26 -11.23 14.02
N LEU A 689 30.22 -10.40 14.17
CA LEU A 689 30.26 -9.23 15.07
C LEU A 689 30.29 -9.73 16.54
N ALA A 690 31.32 -10.50 16.91
CA ALA A 690 31.39 -11.33 18.10
C ALA A 690 31.59 -10.53 19.39
N GLU A 691 32.15 -9.33 19.29
CA GLU A 691 32.22 -8.39 20.41
C GLU A 691 30.93 -7.57 20.52
N PRO A 692 30.44 -7.26 21.74
CA PRO A 692 29.29 -6.37 21.93
C PRO A 692 29.52 -5.03 21.23
N ARG A 693 28.69 -4.73 20.22
CA ARG A 693 28.75 -3.49 19.44
C ARG A 693 27.78 -2.45 19.99
N ASN A 694 28.08 -1.17 19.78
CA ASN A 694 27.25 -0.08 20.25
C ASN A 694 26.14 0.22 19.25
N VAL A 695 25.02 -0.49 19.38
CA VAL A 695 23.82 -0.33 18.53
C VAL A 695 23.29 1.11 18.55
N ASP A 696 23.35 1.81 19.69
CA ASP A 696 22.94 3.20 19.79
C ASP A 696 23.86 4.15 19.01
N ASN A 697 25.17 3.87 18.99
CA ASN A 697 26.11 4.58 18.12
C ASN A 697 25.81 4.29 16.65
N GLY A 698 25.62 3.01 16.29
CA GLY A 698 25.23 2.60 14.94
C GLY A 698 23.96 3.31 14.44
N ARG A 699 22.94 3.44 15.29
CA ARG A 699 21.72 4.22 14.99
C ARG A 699 22.01 5.69 14.74
N LYS A 700 22.87 6.33 15.54
CA LYS A 700 23.31 7.73 15.30
C LYS A 700 24.04 7.87 13.97
N LEU A 701 24.89 6.89 13.64
CA LEU A 701 25.66 6.87 12.40
C LEU A 701 24.78 6.69 11.17
N PHE A 702 23.73 5.87 11.23
CA PHE A 702 22.74 5.70 10.16
C PHE A 702 22.11 7.05 9.75
N THR A 703 21.83 7.90 10.73
CA THR A 703 21.38 9.28 10.49
C THR A 703 22.52 10.15 9.94
N ALA A 704 23.68 10.13 10.60
CA ALA A 704 24.77 11.05 10.33
C ALA A 704 25.50 10.79 8.99
N THR A 705 25.40 9.59 8.42
CA THR A 705 25.88 9.27 7.06
C THR A 705 24.81 9.43 5.99
N ALA A 706 23.66 10.03 6.33
CA ALA A 706 22.53 10.23 5.43
C ALA A 706 21.86 8.94 4.90
N CYS A 707 22.17 7.77 5.44
CA CYS A 707 21.45 6.54 5.08
C CYS A 707 19.95 6.67 5.37
N ILE A 708 19.62 7.32 6.51
CA ILE A 708 18.24 7.65 6.92
C ILE A 708 17.48 8.51 5.91
N VAL A 709 18.16 9.19 4.97
CA VAL A 709 17.49 10.07 3.99
C VAL A 709 16.77 9.24 2.92
N CYS A 710 17.31 8.07 2.59
CA CYS A 710 16.74 7.19 1.57
C CYS A 710 16.09 5.94 2.20
N HIS A 711 16.64 5.42 3.29
CA HIS A 711 16.23 4.14 3.86
C HIS A 711 15.45 4.33 5.16
N SER A 712 14.42 3.49 5.34
CA SER A 712 13.74 3.31 6.62
C SER A 712 14.34 2.16 7.42
N PHE A 713 14.25 2.21 8.74
CA PHE A 713 14.62 1.14 9.68
C PHE A 713 13.76 1.26 10.94
N GLN A 714 13.09 0.18 11.34
CA GLN A 714 12.07 0.13 12.38
C GLN A 714 11.00 1.25 12.24
N GLY A 715 10.64 1.58 11.01
CA GLY A 715 9.70 2.65 10.69
C GLY A 715 10.28 4.06 10.77
N GLU A 716 11.60 4.23 10.88
CA GLU A 716 12.29 5.52 10.87
C GLU A 716 13.16 5.71 9.62
N GLY A 717 12.98 6.82 8.88
CA GLY A 717 13.86 7.23 7.78
C GLY A 717 13.14 7.49 6.46
N GLY A 718 13.87 7.43 5.35
CA GLY A 718 13.39 7.80 4.03
C GLY A 718 12.82 6.65 3.21
N PHE A 719 12.33 6.98 2.02
CA PHE A 719 11.59 6.06 1.14
C PHE A 719 12.18 5.92 -0.27
N GLY A 720 13.26 6.63 -0.56
CA GLY A 720 13.96 6.50 -1.86
C GLY A 720 14.78 5.21 -1.99
N GLY A 721 14.96 4.46 -0.90
CA GLY A 721 15.61 3.16 -0.82
C GLY A 721 14.79 2.15 0.00
N PRO A 722 15.20 0.87 0.03
CA PRO A 722 14.50 -0.19 0.76
C PRO A 722 14.42 0.04 2.27
N ASP A 723 13.33 -0.45 2.88
CA ASP A 723 13.23 -0.61 4.32
C ASP A 723 14.21 -1.69 4.79
N LEU A 724 15.11 -1.30 5.68
CA LEU A 724 16.19 -2.12 6.22
C LEU A 724 15.81 -2.82 7.53
N SER A 725 14.59 -2.64 8.06
CA SER A 725 14.14 -3.28 9.31
C SER A 725 14.25 -4.81 9.31
N SER A 726 14.06 -5.41 8.13
CA SER A 726 14.15 -6.87 7.94
C SER A 726 15.49 -7.33 7.36
N ALA A 727 16.46 -6.41 7.22
CA ALA A 727 17.75 -6.70 6.60
C ALA A 727 18.53 -7.80 7.37
N SER A 728 18.38 -7.85 8.69
CA SER A 728 19.03 -8.84 9.56
C SER A 728 18.69 -10.30 9.23
N GLY A 729 17.47 -10.54 8.73
CA GLY A 729 17.00 -11.88 8.33
C GLY A 729 17.31 -12.23 6.87
N ARG A 730 17.65 -11.23 6.04
CA ARG A 730 17.86 -11.40 4.59
C ARG A 730 19.32 -11.36 4.17
N TYR A 731 20.17 -10.64 4.90
CA TYR A 731 21.54 -10.36 4.49
C TYR A 731 22.54 -10.66 5.62
N SER A 732 23.69 -11.22 5.27
CA SER A 732 24.81 -11.31 6.20
C SER A 732 25.44 -9.92 6.41
N SER A 733 26.23 -9.75 7.47
CA SER A 733 26.96 -8.49 7.71
C SER A 733 27.90 -8.16 6.54
N ARG A 734 28.43 -9.19 5.87
CA ARG A 734 29.28 -9.06 4.69
C ARG A 734 28.49 -8.54 3.49
N ASP A 735 27.29 -9.07 3.25
CA ASP A 735 26.43 -8.64 2.14
C ASP A 735 25.97 -7.19 2.35
N LEU A 736 25.62 -6.82 3.59
CA LEU A 736 25.24 -5.45 3.91
C LEU A 736 26.39 -4.48 3.65
N LEU A 737 27.60 -4.80 4.11
CA LEU A 737 28.77 -3.95 3.89
C LEU A 737 29.12 -3.84 2.40
N ASP A 738 29.06 -4.95 1.65
CA ASP A 738 29.34 -4.95 0.22
C ASP A 738 28.35 -4.06 -0.55
N ASN A 739 27.05 -4.13 -0.21
CA ASN A 739 26.04 -3.25 -0.80
C ASN A 739 26.27 -1.77 -0.48
N ILE A 740 26.79 -1.44 0.71
CA ILE A 740 27.08 -0.05 1.10
C ILE A 740 28.35 0.48 0.42
N LEU A 741 29.40 -0.35 0.34
CA LEU A 741 30.67 0.03 -0.30
C LEU A 741 30.57 0.07 -1.82
N ASN A 742 29.75 -0.82 -2.40
CA ASN A 742 29.62 -1.02 -3.84
C ASN A 742 28.14 -0.90 -4.30
N PRO A 743 27.48 0.27 -4.10
CA PRO A 743 26.06 0.44 -4.37
C PRO A 743 25.66 0.28 -5.85
N ASN A 744 26.62 0.36 -6.77
CA ASN A 744 26.43 0.17 -8.21
C ASN A 744 26.49 -1.30 -8.66
N LYS A 745 26.87 -2.23 -7.76
CA LYS A 745 27.09 -3.65 -8.11
C LYS A 745 25.77 -4.39 -8.38
N VAL A 746 24.76 -4.15 -7.54
CA VAL A 746 23.40 -4.70 -7.69
C VAL A 746 22.42 -3.58 -7.34
N ILE A 747 21.71 -3.07 -8.35
CA ILE A 747 20.69 -2.03 -8.17
C ILE A 747 19.33 -2.72 -8.17
N ASN A 748 18.63 -2.67 -7.04
CA ASN A 748 17.26 -3.18 -6.98
C ASN A 748 16.36 -2.35 -7.91
N GLU A 749 15.69 -3.01 -8.85
CA GLU A 749 14.85 -2.38 -9.86
C GLU A 749 13.71 -1.53 -9.26
N GLN A 750 13.25 -1.83 -8.04
CA GLN A 750 12.29 -1.00 -7.30
C GLN A 750 12.81 0.42 -7.01
N TYR A 751 14.13 0.59 -6.90
CA TYR A 751 14.77 1.84 -6.47
C TYR A 751 15.75 2.39 -7.52
N GLY A 752 15.95 1.67 -8.62
CA GLY A 752 16.78 2.08 -9.74
C GLY A 752 16.24 3.33 -10.44
N LEU A 753 17.16 4.16 -10.93
CA LEU A 753 16.82 5.28 -11.80
C LEU A 753 16.74 4.84 -13.26
N MET A 754 15.96 5.58 -14.04
CA MET A 754 15.89 5.44 -15.48
C MET A 754 16.58 6.59 -16.19
N ILE A 755 17.18 6.27 -17.33
CA ILE A 755 17.72 7.22 -18.31
C ILE A 755 16.75 7.29 -19.48
N TYR A 756 16.14 8.45 -19.70
CA TYR A 756 15.24 8.72 -20.82
C TYR A 756 16.00 9.51 -21.88
N SER A 757 16.38 8.84 -22.97
CA SER A 757 17.04 9.47 -24.11
C SER A 757 15.98 10.02 -25.04
N MET A 758 16.03 11.32 -25.30
CA MET A 758 15.04 12.05 -26.10
C MET A 758 15.51 12.14 -27.56
N LYS A 759 14.57 12.21 -28.51
CA LYS A 759 14.86 12.32 -29.95
C LYS A 759 15.60 13.60 -30.33
N ASP A 760 15.58 14.62 -29.48
CA ASP A 760 16.35 15.85 -29.64
C ASP A 760 17.80 15.73 -29.14
N GLY A 761 18.21 14.55 -28.68
CA GLY A 761 19.54 14.24 -28.15
C GLY A 761 19.72 14.58 -26.67
N THR A 762 18.70 15.15 -26.00
CA THR A 762 18.77 15.40 -24.55
C THR A 762 18.52 14.12 -23.75
N THR A 763 18.84 14.15 -22.45
CA THR A 763 18.62 13.01 -21.56
C THR A 763 18.03 13.46 -20.25
N GLN A 764 16.98 12.78 -19.81
CA GLN A 764 16.39 12.96 -18.48
C GLN A 764 16.74 11.77 -17.59
N PHE A 765 16.86 12.00 -16.29
CA PHE A 765 17.18 10.97 -15.30
C PHE A 765 16.14 10.99 -14.19
N GLY A 766 15.61 9.83 -13.81
CA GLY A 766 14.64 9.76 -12.71
C GLY A 766 13.82 8.47 -12.69
N ARG A 767 12.88 8.39 -11.75
CA ARG A 767 11.94 7.27 -11.61
C ARG A 767 10.62 7.61 -12.30
N THR A 768 10.07 6.68 -13.09
CA THR A 768 8.72 6.85 -13.66
C THR A 768 7.72 6.97 -12.49
N VAL A 769 6.87 8.00 -12.50
CA VAL A 769 5.80 8.20 -11.52
C VAL A 769 4.45 7.81 -12.11
N ASN A 770 4.19 8.22 -13.36
CA ASN A 770 2.93 7.92 -14.04
C ASN A 770 3.13 7.89 -15.56
N ARG A 771 2.27 7.12 -16.23
CA ARG A 771 2.15 7.01 -17.69
C ARG A 771 0.67 7.11 -18.05
N ALA A 772 0.31 7.99 -18.97
CA ALA A 772 -1.06 8.12 -19.43
C ALA A 772 -1.11 8.66 -20.85
N GLY A 773 -1.78 7.94 -21.76
CA GLY A 773 -1.88 8.37 -23.17
C GLY A 773 -0.51 8.52 -23.83
N ASP A 774 -0.12 9.76 -24.18
CA ASP A 774 1.21 10.13 -24.70
C ASP A 774 2.06 10.90 -23.68
N THR A 775 1.68 10.95 -22.40
CA THR A 775 2.42 11.70 -21.37
C THR A 775 3.20 10.76 -20.45
N MET A 776 4.51 11.04 -20.29
CA MET A 776 5.38 10.44 -19.29
C MET A 776 5.62 11.44 -18.15
N MET A 777 5.49 10.97 -16.90
CA MET A 777 5.84 11.74 -15.71
C MET A 777 6.99 11.07 -14.96
N VAL A 778 8.04 11.83 -14.68
CA VAL A 778 9.29 11.32 -14.08
C VAL A 778 9.68 12.16 -12.88
N ALA A 779 9.99 11.51 -11.76
CA ALA A 779 10.59 12.13 -10.59
C ALA A 779 12.11 12.10 -10.71
N THR A 780 12.73 13.26 -10.88
CA THR A 780 14.20 13.38 -11.03
C THR A 780 14.94 13.18 -9.71
N ASN A 781 14.26 13.31 -8.57
CA ASN A 781 14.73 12.97 -7.25
C ASN A 781 13.72 12.02 -6.56
N PRO A 782 14.01 10.71 -6.45
CA PRO A 782 13.13 9.75 -5.80
C PRO A 782 12.81 10.02 -4.32
N ASN A 783 13.62 10.83 -3.61
CA ASN A 783 13.33 11.26 -2.24
C ASN A 783 12.36 12.45 -2.15
N ASP A 784 12.06 13.10 -3.28
CA ASP A 784 11.20 14.29 -3.37
C ASP A 784 10.43 14.28 -4.70
N PRO A 785 9.69 13.22 -5.04
CA PRO A 785 9.06 13.12 -6.35
C PRO A 785 8.06 14.24 -6.57
N GLY A 786 7.19 14.55 -5.59
CA GLY A 786 6.21 15.62 -5.72
C GLY A 786 6.86 16.99 -5.89
N GLY A 787 8.14 17.13 -5.51
CA GLY A 787 8.92 18.33 -5.71
C GLY A 787 9.85 18.35 -6.92
N SER A 788 10.02 17.22 -7.63
CA SER A 788 11.03 17.03 -8.68
C SER A 788 10.48 16.45 -9.98
N GLU A 789 9.15 16.51 -10.16
CA GLU A 789 8.46 16.02 -11.34
C GLU A 789 8.84 16.80 -12.60
N ILE A 790 9.09 16.06 -13.67
CA ILE A 790 9.12 16.56 -15.04
C ILE A 790 8.12 15.77 -15.87
N ARG A 791 7.60 16.41 -16.93
CA ARG A 791 6.66 15.79 -17.87
C ARG A 791 7.16 16.01 -19.29
N PHE A 792 7.06 14.97 -20.11
CA PHE A 792 7.39 15.01 -21.53
C PHE A 792 6.50 14.03 -22.31
N ARG A 793 6.43 14.21 -23.63
CA ARG A 793 5.64 13.32 -24.49
C ARG A 793 6.40 12.03 -24.75
N MET A 794 5.69 10.90 -24.78
CA MET A 794 6.30 9.61 -25.13
C MET A 794 6.72 9.56 -26.60
N THR A 795 6.04 10.28 -27.49
CA THR A 795 6.48 10.42 -28.88
C THR A 795 7.83 11.12 -29.03
N ASP A 796 8.28 11.91 -28.03
CA ASP A 796 9.58 12.59 -28.05
C ASP A 796 10.70 11.70 -27.49
N LEU A 797 10.37 10.55 -26.92
CA LEU A 797 11.30 9.57 -26.35
C LEU A 797 11.91 8.72 -27.47
N GLU A 798 13.23 8.62 -27.50
CA GLU A 798 13.96 7.72 -28.39
C GLU A 798 14.14 6.35 -27.74
N SER A 799 14.59 6.31 -26.49
CA SER A 799 14.74 5.07 -25.74
C SER A 799 14.70 5.33 -24.24
N THR A 800 14.48 4.27 -23.46
CA THR A 800 14.68 4.31 -22.02
C THR A 800 15.54 3.15 -21.58
N THR A 801 16.51 3.41 -20.71
CA THR A 801 17.46 2.40 -20.23
C THR A 801 17.67 2.49 -18.73
N PRO A 802 17.78 1.35 -18.02
CA PRO A 802 18.19 1.31 -16.61
C PRO A 802 19.51 2.04 -16.37
N SER A 803 19.54 2.91 -15.37
CA SER A 803 20.80 3.52 -14.93
C SER A 803 21.71 2.44 -14.32
N ARG A 804 22.96 2.39 -14.79
CA ARG A 804 24.02 1.58 -14.15
C ARG A 804 24.60 2.24 -12.90
N VAL A 805 24.16 3.45 -12.59
CA VAL A 805 24.55 4.20 -11.41
C VAL A 805 23.37 4.26 -10.44
N SER A 806 23.61 3.77 -9.23
CA SER A 806 22.69 3.77 -8.11
C SER A 806 22.40 5.19 -7.63
N PHE A 807 21.20 5.38 -7.11
CA PHE A 807 20.87 6.61 -6.39
C PHE A 807 21.55 6.69 -5.01
N MET A 808 21.96 5.54 -4.45
CA MET A 808 22.78 5.48 -3.24
C MET A 808 24.22 5.94 -3.55
N PRO A 809 24.73 7.01 -2.92
CA PRO A 809 26.06 7.53 -3.21
C PRO A 809 27.19 6.55 -2.82
N GLU A 810 28.28 6.54 -3.59
CA GLU A 810 29.51 5.89 -3.17
C GLU A 810 30.22 6.67 -2.04
N GLY A 811 30.97 5.97 -1.19
CA GLY A 811 31.84 6.60 -0.20
C GLY A 811 31.13 7.14 1.05
N LEU A 812 29.88 6.74 1.32
CA LEU A 812 29.12 7.12 2.52
C LEU A 812 29.87 6.81 3.83
N LEU A 813 30.69 5.75 3.84
CA LEU A 813 31.47 5.33 4.99
C LEU A 813 32.80 6.07 5.14
N ASN A 814 33.20 6.91 4.18
CA ASN A 814 34.56 7.47 4.15
C ASN A 814 34.87 8.43 5.30
N THR A 815 33.85 8.86 6.03
CA THR A 815 33.95 9.76 7.19
C THR A 815 33.79 9.02 8.54
N LEU A 816 33.71 7.69 8.49
CA LEU A 816 33.58 6.81 9.66
C LEU A 816 34.90 6.13 9.98
N THR A 817 35.17 5.91 11.27
CA THR A 817 36.22 5.00 11.72
C THR A 817 35.83 3.54 11.46
N GLN A 818 36.76 2.60 11.61
CA GLN A 818 36.46 1.17 11.42
C GLN A 818 35.42 0.68 12.44
N GLU A 819 35.54 1.09 13.70
CA GLU A 819 34.58 0.76 14.77
C GLU A 819 33.20 1.35 14.49
N ASP A 820 33.12 2.58 14.01
CA ASP A 820 31.85 3.21 13.61
C ASP A 820 31.13 2.42 12.50
N VAL A 821 31.87 1.91 11.51
CA VAL A 821 31.28 1.07 10.45
C VAL A 821 30.72 -0.23 11.04
N LEU A 822 31.41 -0.84 11.99
CA LEU A 822 30.97 -2.07 12.65
C LEU A 822 29.74 -1.85 13.53
N ASP A 823 29.70 -0.74 14.27
CA ASP A 823 28.52 -0.32 15.04
C ASP A 823 27.31 -0.07 14.13
N LEU A 824 27.50 0.59 12.99
CA LEU A 824 26.45 0.79 11.98
C LEU A 824 25.91 -0.56 11.46
N LEU A 825 26.78 -1.52 11.14
CA LEU A 825 26.35 -2.85 10.70
C LEU A 825 25.61 -3.60 11.82
N ALA A 826 26.04 -3.46 13.08
CA ALA A 826 25.36 -4.04 14.22
C ALA A 826 23.95 -3.46 14.39
N TYR A 827 23.79 -2.14 14.22
CA TYR A 827 22.48 -1.50 14.21
C TYR A 827 21.57 -2.02 13.10
N LEU A 828 22.07 -2.11 11.85
CA LEU A 828 21.30 -2.67 10.73
C LEU A 828 20.92 -4.15 10.91
N LYS A 829 21.60 -4.85 11.84
CA LYS A 829 21.29 -6.22 12.23
C LYS A 829 20.46 -6.35 13.49
N SER A 830 20.23 -5.26 14.22
CA SER A 830 19.35 -5.25 15.39
C SER A 830 17.89 -5.44 14.97
N ARG A 831 17.08 -6.08 15.82
CA ARG A 831 15.65 -6.33 15.55
C ARG A 831 14.77 -5.45 16.40
#